data_AF-A0A267FWZ7-F1
#
_entry.id   AF-A0A267FWZ7-F1
#
_cell.length_a   1.000
_cell.length_b   1.000
_cell.length_c   1.000
_cell.angle_alpha   90.00
_cell.angle_beta   90.00
_cell.angle_gamma   90.00
#
_symmetry.space_group_name_H-M   'P 1'
#
loop_
_entity.id
_entity.type
_entity.pdbx_description
1 polymer ?
#
loop_
_entity_poly.entity_id
_entity_poly.type
_entity_poly.pdbx_seq_one_letter_code
_entity_poly.pdbx_strand_id
1 'polypeptide(L)'
;CNLTCSKSIMEILQQAVTNYCKLDKKLDSCTTISELYDRIGGTELGASLLCTANPEQQLQVTHWVRYSLLHLRQRPDLLASALAHATYLVGGSLSLADLAVWAQLSCCPRWQAARKAGAAQAEIERHFRLIGAEVGDAVGALKAPATAAPGDSGAAGMKFEEGGKFRDLSGAVHGEVVVRFPPEASGYLHVGHAKAALLNQHYRNSCGGRLIMRFDDTNPAKETAEFEQVILEDVAALGITYDHFSHTSDHFDRMMQLCERMLREGKAFVDDTDPEAMKAEREKRVESRNRNNSVEQNMRLWEEMKAGTPLGCRCCVRAKIDMQSDNGCMRDPTIYRCKNEPHLRTGTKYKVYPTYDFACPIVDSLEGVTHALRTLEYKDRDAQYNWFIDALGLRRPLLEEFSRLALQNTVLSKRKLTWFVNEGLVDGWDDPRFPTVRGILRRGMTLEGLRQFILAQGFAKSNATMEWDKIWAFNKKVIDPVAPRYTALFKKEAVPVRVTNFDRAEPYSSKVALHPKNADVGTKTMWHWRELLIEGADAQTLHEGELVTFINWGNLCVTRLVRAPDGRVTEVEAELRLDNTDYKKTLKVTWLANLPANLVPAVCVHYDHIISKPLVGKDEDFRQFVNRNSKRQELMLGDEGLANLRKGDIIQLQRRGFFICDEPAGESAYSGCAMPCYLIAVPDGHQKEMPTSGSKHKEAPAGQEAKASTGGRVSSKGAAGKAASKKASSPPAVTATVNGGGPGPDARSLDLLRQIEAQGNLVREMKAAKADNNAVQVELKKLLQLKADFKSHSGQDWKPDLLQKASAADPATAAAPPPQGSGLQQFKPLLEKIAAQGDLVRDLKAKKADQAAIKSAVDQLLQLKADFKSHSGQDWKPELLQKATPAAPAAAPATAAAPPPQGSGLQQFKPLLEKIAAQGDLVRDLKAKKADQAAVKPAVDQLLALKAEFKAQSGMDHKPDLIKQLDQQLQAAGASVGLDQLRQIKAAGDRVRAMKESGAGKAELQPALDQLMQAKAQFKQATGKEYKPEMLKTLT
;
A
#
# COMPACT_ATOMS: atom_id res chain seq x y z
N CYS A 1 31.39 -2.68 -7.52
CA CYS A 1 32.80 -2.22 -7.58
C CYS A 1 32.86 -0.76 -7.99
N ASN A 2 32.95 0.14 -7.01
CA ASN A 2 33.90 1.28 -6.92
C ASN A 2 33.50 2.16 -5.72
N LEU A 3 34.20 1.87 -4.62
CA LEU A 3 34.48 2.65 -3.40
C LEU A 3 33.83 4.04 -3.24
N THR A 4 32.83 4.14 -2.35
CA THR A 4 32.50 5.36 -1.58
C THR A 4 32.03 5.00 -0.17
N CYS A 5 32.81 4.20 0.57
CA CYS A 5 32.45 3.71 1.91
C CYS A 5 33.60 3.80 2.92
N SER A 6 34.20 4.98 3.10
CA SER A 6 35.16 5.20 4.20
C SER A 6 34.84 6.39 5.12
N LYS A 7 33.91 7.28 4.74
CA LYS A 7 33.64 8.50 5.53
C LYS A 7 32.73 8.31 6.76
N SER A 8 31.95 7.23 6.90
CA SER A 8 30.95 7.16 7.99
C SER A 8 31.22 6.15 9.11
N ILE A 9 32.03 5.11 8.92
CA ILE A 9 32.05 3.96 9.85
C ILE A 9 32.70 4.28 11.21
N MET A 10 33.82 5.00 11.21
CA MET A 10 34.52 5.35 12.46
C MET A 10 33.82 6.49 13.22
N GLU A 11 33.17 7.43 12.52
CA GLU A 11 32.29 8.42 13.13
C GLU A 11 31.04 7.76 13.72
N ILE A 12 30.45 6.76 13.04
CA ILE A 12 29.32 5.98 13.57
C ILE A 12 29.74 5.19 14.82
N LEU A 13 30.92 4.56 14.83
CA LEU A 13 31.43 3.83 16.00
C LEU A 13 31.75 4.77 17.17
N GLN A 14 32.41 5.89 16.92
CA GLN A 14 32.70 6.90 17.94
C GLN A 14 31.42 7.54 18.48
N GLN A 15 30.46 7.87 17.60
CA GLN A 15 29.17 8.46 17.98
C GLN A 15 28.26 7.46 18.70
N ALA A 16 28.25 6.18 18.29
CA ALA A 16 27.50 5.13 18.96
C ALA A 16 28.03 4.87 20.36
N VAL A 17 29.36 4.76 20.52
CA VAL A 17 30.00 4.57 21.84
C VAL A 17 29.84 5.82 22.70
N THR A 18 29.97 7.02 22.15
CA THR A 18 29.77 8.29 22.88
C THR A 18 28.31 8.49 23.30
N ASN A 19 27.34 8.14 22.45
CA ASN A 19 25.91 8.19 22.78
C ASN A 19 25.54 7.14 23.84
N TYR A 20 26.19 5.97 23.81
CA TYR A 20 26.02 4.93 24.82
C TYR A 20 26.64 5.30 26.17
N CYS A 21 27.81 5.96 26.19
CA CYS A 21 28.44 6.47 27.41
C CYS A 21 27.66 7.62 28.06
N LYS A 22 26.79 8.33 27.34
CA LYS A 22 25.90 9.37 27.90
C LYS A 22 24.68 8.79 28.64
N LEU A 23 24.42 7.48 28.56
CA LEU A 23 23.31 6.78 29.22
C LEU A 23 23.62 6.34 30.67
N ASP A 24 24.58 6.98 31.34
CA ASP A 24 25.19 6.66 32.65
C ASP A 24 24.22 6.60 33.87
N LYS A 25 22.90 6.42 33.68
CA LYS A 25 21.92 6.35 34.78
C LYS A 25 20.88 5.24 34.71
N LYS A 26 20.89 4.34 33.73
CA LYS A 26 19.94 3.20 33.71
C LYS A 26 20.52 1.96 33.04
N LEU A 27 21.41 1.23 33.73
CA LEU A 27 21.76 -0.14 33.33
C LEU A 27 21.79 -1.06 34.55
N ASP A 28 20.60 -1.45 34.99
CA ASP A 28 20.36 -2.66 35.80
C ASP A 28 19.24 -3.45 35.12
N SER A 29 19.57 -4.09 34.01
CA SER A 29 18.90 -5.29 33.46
C SER A 29 19.46 -5.55 32.05
N CYS A 30 19.68 -6.83 31.77
CA CYS A 30 20.24 -7.37 30.53
C CYS A 30 19.59 -6.80 29.25
N THR A 31 20.18 -5.74 28.68
CA THR A 31 20.03 -5.37 27.27
C THR A 31 21.21 -6.01 26.54
N THR A 32 20.89 -6.92 25.64
CA THR A 32 21.82 -7.90 25.08
C THR A 32 22.80 -7.23 24.13
N ILE A 33 24.05 -7.70 24.21
CA ILE A 33 25.15 -7.44 23.28
C ILE A 33 24.71 -7.58 21.80
N SER A 34 23.64 -8.35 21.52
CA SER A 34 22.94 -8.45 20.24
C SER A 34 22.57 -7.10 19.59
N GLU A 35 22.11 -6.10 20.35
CA GLU A 35 21.75 -4.79 19.77
C GLU A 35 22.99 -3.98 19.35
N LEU A 36 24.13 -4.20 20.01
CA LEU A 36 25.40 -3.62 19.60
C LEU A 36 25.95 -4.35 18.36
N TYR A 37 25.78 -5.68 18.29
CA TYR A 37 26.08 -6.51 17.13
C TYR A 37 25.27 -6.09 15.89
N ASP A 38 23.96 -5.88 16.02
CA ASP A 38 23.08 -5.50 14.91
C ASP A 38 23.38 -4.10 14.38
N ARG A 39 23.85 -3.19 15.25
CA ARG A 39 24.24 -1.83 14.85
C ARG A 39 25.59 -1.75 14.15
N ILE A 40 26.51 -2.69 14.44
CA ILE A 40 27.86 -2.73 13.86
C ILE A 40 27.91 -3.63 12.60
N GLY A 41 27.08 -4.68 12.55
CA GLY A 41 27.06 -5.73 11.52
C GLY A 41 26.57 -5.35 10.12
N GLY A 42 26.45 -4.06 9.80
CA GLY A 42 26.00 -3.58 8.49
C GLY A 42 27.10 -3.30 7.45
N THR A 43 28.38 -3.60 7.74
CA THR A 43 29.51 -3.24 6.85
C THR A 43 30.56 -4.36 6.75
N GLU A 44 31.27 -4.48 5.62
CA GLU A 44 32.36 -5.46 5.42
C GLU A 44 33.46 -5.36 6.49
N LEU A 45 33.73 -4.16 7.02
CA LEU A 45 34.68 -3.96 8.12
C LEU A 45 34.11 -4.43 9.47
N GLY A 46 32.81 -4.23 9.72
CA GLY A 46 32.11 -4.77 10.87
C GLY A 46 32.11 -6.31 10.85
N ALA A 47 31.90 -6.91 9.69
CA ALA A 47 32.07 -8.35 9.49
C ALA A 47 33.52 -8.78 9.73
N SER A 48 34.54 -8.06 9.23
CA SER A 48 35.96 -8.40 9.45
C SER A 48 36.44 -8.24 10.91
N LEU A 49 35.88 -7.29 11.67
CA LEU A 49 36.21 -7.04 13.08
C LEU A 49 35.44 -7.95 14.05
N LEU A 50 34.36 -8.58 13.58
CA LEU A 50 33.54 -9.59 14.29
C LEU A 50 33.88 -11.03 13.87
N CYS A 51 34.36 -11.23 12.64
CA CYS A 51 34.74 -12.52 12.09
C CYS A 51 36.18 -12.86 12.44
N THR A 52 36.35 -13.39 13.62
CA THR A 52 37.27 -14.51 13.74
C THR A 52 36.51 -15.75 13.29
N ALA A 53 37.02 -16.50 12.31
CA ALA A 53 36.42 -17.77 11.86
C ALA A 53 36.34 -18.85 12.98
N ASN A 54 36.83 -18.52 14.18
CA ASN A 54 36.83 -19.35 15.38
C ASN A 54 35.78 -18.84 16.41
N PRO A 55 34.79 -19.68 16.78
CA PRO A 55 33.79 -19.37 17.82
C PRO A 55 34.39 -19.00 19.20
N GLU A 56 35.57 -19.54 19.53
CA GLU A 56 36.25 -19.23 20.80
C GLU A 56 36.71 -17.75 20.86
N GLN A 57 37.20 -17.23 19.74
CA GLN A 57 37.63 -15.84 19.64
C GLN A 57 36.41 -14.88 19.65
N GLN A 58 35.27 -15.27 19.08
CA GLN A 58 34.02 -14.49 19.20
C GLN A 58 33.53 -14.38 20.65
N LEU A 59 33.66 -15.47 21.42
CA LEU A 59 33.36 -15.45 22.85
C LEU A 59 34.32 -14.53 23.61
N GLN A 60 35.61 -14.55 23.28
CA GLN A 60 36.60 -13.64 23.86
C GLN A 60 36.32 -12.17 23.51
N VAL A 61 35.94 -11.85 22.26
CA VAL A 61 35.55 -10.48 21.87
C VAL A 61 34.36 -10.02 22.71
N THR A 62 33.34 -10.87 22.81
CA THR A 62 32.14 -10.60 23.59
C THR A 62 32.46 -10.38 25.07
N HIS A 63 33.35 -11.20 25.62
CA HIS A 63 33.83 -11.06 27.00
C HIS A 63 34.53 -9.72 27.22
N TRP A 64 35.48 -9.33 26.37
CA TRP A 64 36.24 -8.10 26.51
C TRP A 64 35.41 -6.84 26.28
N VAL A 65 34.46 -6.86 25.34
CA VAL A 65 33.49 -5.78 25.16
C VAL A 65 32.66 -5.60 26.44
N ARG A 66 32.13 -6.70 26.99
CA ARG A 66 31.37 -6.66 28.25
C ARG A 66 32.22 -6.18 29.43
N TYR A 67 33.45 -6.68 29.53
CA TYR A 67 34.41 -6.26 30.56
C TYR A 67 34.73 -4.76 30.46
N SER A 68 34.92 -4.22 29.25
CA SER A 68 35.18 -2.79 29.03
C SER A 68 34.06 -1.90 29.55
N LEU A 69 32.81 -2.36 29.44
CA LEU A 69 31.62 -1.63 29.84
C LEU A 69 31.35 -1.73 31.35
N LEU A 70 31.51 -2.94 31.92
CA LEU A 70 31.05 -3.22 33.29
C LEU A 70 32.17 -3.17 34.34
N HIS A 71 33.39 -3.56 33.97
CA HIS A 71 34.43 -3.93 34.94
C HIS A 71 35.75 -3.17 34.79
N LEU A 72 36.02 -2.58 33.63
CA LEU A 72 37.29 -1.87 33.35
C LEU A 72 37.58 -0.73 34.33
N ARG A 73 36.56 0.00 34.77
CA ARG A 73 36.73 1.09 35.76
C ARG A 73 37.12 0.58 37.15
N GLN A 74 36.71 -0.63 37.51
CA GLN A 74 36.87 -1.21 38.84
C GLN A 74 38.10 -2.12 38.94
N ARG A 75 38.44 -2.81 37.84
CA ARG A 75 39.50 -3.83 37.80
C ARG A 75 40.49 -3.66 36.63
N PRO A 76 41.10 -2.48 36.43
CA PRO A 76 42.04 -2.25 35.32
C PRO A 76 43.29 -3.15 35.38
N ASP A 77 43.59 -3.72 36.55
CA ASP A 77 44.63 -4.72 36.77
C ASP A 77 44.47 -5.96 35.87
N LEU A 78 43.23 -6.40 35.61
CA LEU A 78 42.96 -7.55 34.74
C LEU A 78 43.26 -7.24 33.28
N LEU A 79 42.98 -6.01 32.84
CA LEU A 79 43.34 -5.56 31.49
C LEU A 79 44.86 -5.49 31.33
N ALA A 80 45.57 -4.95 32.32
CA ALA A 80 47.03 -4.88 32.29
C ALA A 80 47.66 -6.28 32.22
N SER A 81 47.16 -7.24 33.01
CA SER A 81 47.62 -8.63 33.00
C SER A 81 47.40 -9.30 31.63
N ALA A 82 46.23 -9.11 31.02
CA ALA A 82 45.95 -9.66 29.70
C ALA A 82 46.82 -9.04 28.59
N LEU A 83 47.12 -7.74 28.69
CA LEU A 83 47.96 -7.02 27.73
C LEU A 83 49.47 -7.16 27.98
N ALA A 84 49.88 -7.81 29.07
CA ALA A 84 51.29 -8.01 29.41
C ALA A 84 52.04 -8.85 28.37
N HIS A 85 51.34 -9.80 27.75
CA HIS A 85 51.89 -10.71 26.74
C HIS A 85 51.18 -10.65 25.39
N ALA A 86 50.21 -9.74 25.22
CA ALA A 86 49.37 -9.67 24.03
C ALA A 86 49.44 -8.31 23.34
N THR A 87 49.50 -8.30 22.01
CA THR A 87 49.45 -7.05 21.21
C THR A 87 48.01 -6.54 21.08
N TYR A 88 47.08 -7.46 20.78
CA TYR A 88 45.62 -7.26 20.73
C TYR A 88 44.95 -8.19 21.75
N LEU A 89 43.76 -7.84 22.22
CA LEU A 89 43.01 -8.56 23.26
C LEU A 89 42.47 -9.90 22.78
N VAL A 90 42.22 -10.04 21.47
CA VAL A 90 41.74 -11.28 20.86
C VAL A 90 42.51 -11.56 19.58
N GLY A 91 43.19 -12.71 19.55
CA GLY A 91 43.96 -13.12 18.37
C GLY A 91 45.19 -12.22 18.11
N GLY A 92 45.61 -12.15 16.84
CA GLY A 92 46.83 -11.44 16.40
C GLY A 92 46.57 -10.14 15.64
N SER A 93 45.34 -9.65 15.60
CA SER A 93 44.93 -8.49 14.80
C SER A 93 43.90 -7.62 15.54
N LEU A 94 43.75 -6.36 15.11
CA LEU A 94 42.75 -5.43 15.65
C LEU A 94 41.35 -6.06 15.64
N SER A 95 40.67 -6.03 16.79
CA SER A 95 39.31 -6.54 16.97
C SER A 95 38.39 -5.53 17.64
N LEU A 96 37.09 -5.84 17.68
CA LEU A 96 36.11 -5.00 18.39
C LEU A 96 36.40 -4.89 19.90
N ALA A 97 37.05 -5.89 20.50
CA ALA A 97 37.47 -5.84 21.90
C ALA A 97 38.44 -4.69 22.17
N ASP A 98 39.43 -4.51 21.29
CA ASP A 98 40.47 -3.49 21.38
C ASP A 98 39.88 -2.09 21.22
N LEU A 99 38.98 -1.92 20.25
CA LEU A 99 38.28 -0.67 20.00
C LEU A 99 37.36 -0.28 21.16
N ALA A 100 36.64 -1.25 21.75
CA ALA A 100 35.76 -1.01 22.89
C ALA A 100 36.54 -0.57 24.13
N VAL A 101 37.65 -1.25 24.44
CA VAL A 101 38.55 -0.87 25.54
C VAL A 101 39.18 0.50 25.28
N TRP A 102 39.70 0.75 24.08
CA TRP A 102 40.29 2.04 23.71
C TRP A 102 39.28 3.20 23.84
N ALA A 103 38.04 3.01 23.41
CA ALA A 103 37.01 4.03 23.51
C ALA A 103 36.62 4.32 24.98
N GLN A 104 36.50 3.28 25.81
CA GLN A 104 36.22 3.48 27.25
C GLN A 104 37.35 4.17 27.99
N LEU A 105 38.62 3.83 27.68
CA LEU A 105 39.78 4.51 28.24
C LEU A 105 39.85 5.97 27.76
N SER A 106 39.51 6.22 26.49
CA SER A 106 39.47 7.58 25.91
C SER A 106 38.52 8.50 26.67
N CYS A 107 37.35 7.96 27.06
CA CYS A 107 36.31 8.68 27.78
C CYS A 107 36.48 8.68 29.31
N CYS A 108 37.46 7.97 29.88
CA CYS A 108 37.65 7.84 31.33
C CYS A 108 38.55 8.96 31.89
N PRO A 109 38.00 9.96 32.63
CA PRO A 109 38.79 11.12 33.07
C PRO A 109 39.91 10.76 34.05
N ARG A 110 39.65 9.77 34.93
CA ARG A 110 40.63 9.30 35.93
C ARG A 110 41.83 8.63 35.26
N TRP A 111 41.59 7.83 34.22
CA TRP A 111 42.65 7.18 33.47
C TRP A 111 43.44 8.20 32.63
N GLN A 112 42.76 9.14 31.97
CA GLN A 112 43.42 10.24 31.23
C GLN A 112 44.32 11.10 32.14
N ALA A 113 43.88 11.36 33.37
CA ALA A 113 44.68 12.06 34.37
C ALA A 113 45.93 11.24 34.78
N ALA A 114 45.77 9.95 35.06
CA ALA A 114 46.89 9.06 35.39
C ALA A 114 47.92 8.94 34.26
N ARG A 115 47.47 8.87 33.00
CA ARG A 115 48.32 8.87 31.81
C ARG A 115 49.12 10.17 31.67
N LYS A 116 48.48 11.32 31.82
CA LYS A 116 49.16 12.63 31.77
C LYS A 116 50.18 12.81 32.89
N ALA A 117 49.94 12.18 34.04
CA ALA A 117 50.85 12.19 35.19
C ALA A 117 51.98 11.13 35.09
N GLY A 118 52.04 10.33 34.02
CA GLY A 118 53.03 9.25 33.87
C GLY A 118 52.82 8.08 34.85
N ALA A 119 51.63 7.98 35.46
CA ALA A 119 51.28 6.98 36.47
C ALA A 119 50.34 5.89 35.93
N ALA A 120 50.13 5.81 34.62
CA ALA A 120 49.34 4.76 33.99
C ALA A 120 50.14 3.45 33.87
N GLN A 121 49.45 2.31 33.92
CA GLN A 121 50.06 1.00 33.67
C GLN A 121 50.61 0.94 32.23
N ALA A 122 51.88 0.56 32.09
CA ALA A 122 52.64 0.67 30.85
C ALA A 122 52.04 -0.18 29.71
N GLU A 123 51.49 -1.35 30.03
CA GLU A 123 50.87 -2.28 29.11
C GLU A 123 49.58 -1.71 28.49
N ILE A 124 48.76 -1.09 29.34
CA ILE A 124 47.51 -0.42 28.92
C ILE A 124 47.84 0.82 28.09
N GLU A 125 48.84 1.61 28.49
CA GLU A 125 49.26 2.78 27.72
C GLU A 125 49.84 2.39 26.36
N ARG A 126 50.65 1.33 26.28
CA ARG A 126 51.17 0.78 25.01
C ARG A 126 50.03 0.41 24.07
N HIS A 127 49.08 -0.39 24.55
CA HIS A 127 47.92 -0.80 23.78
C HIS A 127 47.07 0.41 23.35
N PHE A 128 46.79 1.34 24.27
CA PHE A 128 46.01 2.53 23.96
C PHE A 128 46.64 3.41 22.85
N ARG A 129 47.97 3.57 22.89
CA ARG A 129 48.70 4.33 21.85
C ARG A 129 48.68 3.59 20.52
N LEU A 130 48.85 2.27 20.51
CA LEU A 130 48.80 1.44 19.31
C LEU A 130 47.44 1.58 18.60
N ILE A 131 46.35 1.33 19.33
CA ILE A 131 45.00 1.44 18.76
C ILE A 131 44.69 2.89 18.36
N GLY A 132 45.13 3.87 19.15
CA GLY A 132 44.97 5.28 18.81
C GLY A 132 45.70 5.71 17.54
N ALA A 133 46.86 5.13 17.23
CA ALA A 133 47.60 5.39 16.01
C ALA A 133 46.89 4.77 14.79
N GLU A 134 46.44 3.51 14.92
CA GLU A 134 45.68 2.81 13.87
C GLU A 134 44.34 3.52 13.56
N VAL A 135 43.73 4.16 14.56
CA VAL A 135 42.51 4.99 14.39
C VAL A 135 42.83 6.39 13.83
N GLY A 136 43.99 6.96 14.16
CA GLY A 136 44.38 8.34 13.80
C GLY A 136 44.76 8.52 12.31
N ASP A 137 45.48 7.56 11.72
CA ASP A 137 45.92 7.63 10.32
C ASP A 137 44.75 7.62 9.32
N ALA A 138 43.60 7.04 9.71
CA ALA A 138 42.38 7.03 8.90
C ALA A 138 41.64 8.40 8.87
N VAL A 139 41.87 9.27 9.86
CA VAL A 139 41.16 10.56 10.03
C VAL A 139 41.87 11.71 9.31
N GLY A 140 43.20 11.62 9.12
CA GLY A 140 44.03 12.65 8.50
C GLY A 140 43.73 12.92 7.01
N ALA A 141 43.21 11.94 6.28
CA ALA A 141 42.92 12.04 4.84
C ALA A 141 41.58 12.75 4.51
N LEU A 142 40.83 13.25 5.51
CA LEU A 142 39.45 13.73 5.35
C LEU A 142 39.25 15.25 5.26
N LYS A 143 40.31 16.06 5.35
CA LYS A 143 40.20 17.53 5.31
C LYS A 143 40.25 18.11 3.88
N ALA A 144 39.17 17.93 3.10
CA ALA A 144 38.76 18.86 2.03
C ALA A 144 37.28 18.64 1.65
N PRO A 145 36.43 19.69 1.54
CA PRO A 145 34.97 19.50 1.47
C PRO A 145 34.38 19.69 0.06
N ALA A 146 33.32 18.93 -0.24
CA ALA A 146 32.22 19.36 -1.09
C ALA A 146 30.93 18.68 -0.60
N THR A 147 30.02 19.49 -0.08
CA THR A 147 28.73 19.13 0.53
C THR A 147 27.68 18.84 -0.53
N ALA A 148 26.97 17.71 -0.40
CA ALA A 148 25.66 17.48 -1.02
C ALA A 148 24.67 17.00 0.06
N ALA A 149 23.46 17.55 0.02
CA ALA A 149 22.38 17.38 1.00
C ALA A 149 21.80 15.93 1.02
N PRO A 150 21.01 15.56 2.05
CA PRO A 150 20.43 14.23 2.18
C PRO A 150 19.42 13.98 1.05
N GLY A 151 19.59 12.87 0.36
CA GLY A 151 18.73 12.45 -0.75
C GLY A 151 17.32 12.14 -0.29
N ASP A 152 16.37 12.87 -0.87
CA ASP A 152 14.95 12.57 -0.94
C ASP A 152 14.77 11.14 -1.48
N SER A 153 13.99 10.32 -0.78
CA SER A 153 13.64 8.97 -1.24
C SER A 153 12.84 9.07 -2.53
N GLY A 154 13.16 8.22 -3.51
CA GLY A 154 12.60 8.24 -4.87
C GLY A 154 11.10 7.93 -4.97
N ALA A 155 10.27 8.82 -4.44
CA ALA A 155 8.82 8.84 -4.57
C ALA A 155 8.32 9.93 -5.55
N ALA A 156 9.24 10.63 -6.23
CA ALA A 156 8.90 11.69 -7.17
C ALA A 156 8.62 11.10 -8.57
N GLY A 157 7.44 10.51 -8.77
CA GLY A 157 7.04 10.06 -10.11
C GLY A 157 5.63 9.50 -10.26
N MET A 158 4.95 9.16 -9.17
CA MET A 158 3.57 8.66 -9.24
C MET A 158 2.58 9.82 -9.13
N LYS A 159 1.86 10.11 -10.22
CA LYS A 159 0.65 10.96 -10.15
C LYS A 159 -0.41 10.20 -9.36
N PHE A 160 -0.73 10.72 -8.18
CA PHE A 160 -1.78 10.20 -7.30
C PHE A 160 -3.16 10.68 -7.78
N GLU A 161 -4.16 9.80 -7.77
CA GLU A 161 -5.55 10.22 -7.83
C GLU A 161 -5.93 10.78 -6.45
N GLU A 162 -6.09 12.09 -6.33
CA GLU A 162 -6.77 12.75 -5.21
C GLU A 162 -8.27 12.34 -5.24
N GLY A 163 -8.56 11.09 -4.87
CA GLY A 163 -9.89 10.50 -4.92
C GLY A 163 -10.69 10.63 -3.62
N GLY A 164 -10.09 11.13 -2.54
CA GLY A 164 -10.79 11.38 -1.28
C GLY A 164 -11.56 12.70 -1.35
N LYS A 165 -12.87 12.67 -1.08
CA LYS A 165 -13.63 13.90 -0.76
C LYS A 165 -13.20 14.39 0.62
N PHE A 166 -12.03 15.01 0.70
CA PHE A 166 -11.63 15.72 1.91
C PHE A 166 -12.50 16.95 2.05
N ARG A 167 -13.03 17.14 3.26
CA ARG A 167 -13.67 18.38 3.64
C ARG A 167 -12.63 19.20 4.37
N ASP A 168 -12.57 20.49 4.05
CA ASP A 168 -11.86 21.43 4.91
C ASP A 168 -12.50 21.40 6.30
N LEU A 169 -11.66 21.40 7.33
CA LEU A 169 -12.10 21.52 8.70
C LEU A 169 -12.85 22.84 8.86
N SER A 170 -14.06 22.79 9.42
CA SER A 170 -14.89 23.98 9.51
C SER A 170 -14.26 25.02 10.44
N GLY A 171 -14.05 26.25 9.94
CA GLY A 171 -13.40 27.30 10.75
C GLY A 171 -11.90 27.09 10.98
N ALA A 172 -11.24 26.20 10.22
CA ALA A 172 -9.80 26.02 10.32
C ALA A 172 -9.03 27.23 9.81
N VAL A 173 -8.11 27.70 10.65
CA VAL A 173 -7.10 28.70 10.30
C VAL A 173 -5.77 27.98 10.16
N HIS A 174 -5.11 28.18 9.01
CA HIS A 174 -3.82 27.55 8.72
C HIS A 174 -2.78 27.97 9.78
N GLY A 175 -2.01 27.02 10.31
CA GLY A 175 -1.07 27.22 11.40
C GLY A 175 -1.65 27.10 12.81
N GLU A 176 -2.97 27.26 12.97
CA GLU A 176 -3.61 27.30 14.29
C GLU A 176 -4.38 26.01 14.64
N VAL A 177 -4.63 25.14 13.65
CA VAL A 177 -5.34 23.88 13.86
C VAL A 177 -4.58 23.00 14.86
N VAL A 178 -5.23 22.66 15.96
CA VAL A 178 -4.80 21.63 16.91
C VAL A 178 -5.78 20.48 16.88
N VAL A 179 -5.27 19.28 16.60
CA VAL A 179 -5.98 17.99 16.60
C VAL A 179 -5.34 17.04 17.60
N ARG A 180 -6.01 15.93 17.93
CA ARG A 180 -5.46 14.91 18.85
C ARG A 180 -5.81 13.49 18.45
N PHE A 181 -4.88 12.57 18.72
CA PHE A 181 -5.11 11.13 18.72
C PHE A 181 -5.11 10.64 20.18
N PRO A 182 -6.28 10.33 20.76
CA PRO A 182 -6.40 9.99 22.18
C PRO A 182 -6.73 8.50 22.44
N PRO A 183 -5.81 7.53 22.23
CA PRO A 183 -6.11 6.12 22.51
C PRO A 183 -6.16 5.81 24.02
N GLU A 184 -7.02 4.86 24.40
CA GLU A 184 -6.97 4.20 25.71
C GLU A 184 -5.95 3.04 25.65
N ALA A 185 -5.04 2.96 26.62
CA ALA A 185 -4.03 1.90 26.75
C ALA A 185 -4.60 0.57 27.26
N SER A 186 -5.71 0.13 26.64
CA SER A 186 -6.47 -1.08 27.01
C SER A 186 -6.31 -2.24 26.02
N GLY A 187 -5.34 -2.15 25.12
CA GLY A 187 -5.03 -3.18 24.11
C GLY A 187 -4.42 -2.61 22.84
N TYR A 188 -3.94 -3.50 21.97
CA TYR A 188 -3.25 -3.21 20.71
C TYR A 188 -4.05 -2.33 19.74
N LEU A 189 -3.35 -1.52 18.93
CA LEU A 189 -3.99 -0.76 17.87
C LEU A 189 -4.44 -1.68 16.74
N HIS A 190 -5.52 -1.28 16.09
CA HIS A 190 -6.07 -1.98 14.93
C HIS A 190 -6.35 -0.99 13.81
N VAL A 191 -6.68 -1.47 12.62
CA VAL A 191 -6.90 -0.63 11.43
C VAL A 191 -7.90 0.52 11.66
N GLY A 192 -8.89 0.34 12.53
CA GLY A 192 -9.77 1.44 12.98
C GLY A 192 -9.06 2.58 13.73
N HIS A 193 -8.09 2.27 14.58
CA HIS A 193 -7.23 3.25 15.25
C HIS A 193 -6.26 3.89 14.25
N ALA A 194 -5.72 3.10 13.31
CA ALA A 194 -4.87 3.62 12.24
C ALA A 194 -5.61 4.68 11.40
N LYS A 195 -6.90 4.47 11.11
CA LYS A 195 -7.75 5.49 10.47
C LYS A 195 -7.79 6.79 11.27
N ALA A 196 -8.06 6.71 12.57
CA ALA A 196 -8.12 7.89 13.43
C ALA A 196 -6.75 8.62 13.51
N ALA A 197 -5.67 7.88 13.71
CA ALA A 197 -4.32 8.45 13.81
C ALA A 197 -3.89 9.12 12.50
N LEU A 198 -4.03 8.42 11.36
CA LEU A 198 -3.65 8.94 10.04
C LEU A 198 -4.51 10.13 9.60
N LEU A 199 -5.79 10.17 9.99
CA LEU A 199 -6.67 11.30 9.71
C LEU A 199 -6.26 12.55 10.49
N ASN A 200 -5.96 12.40 11.78
CA ASN A 200 -5.45 13.51 12.60
C ASN A 200 -4.08 14.00 12.07
N GLN A 201 -3.17 13.08 11.74
CA GLN A 201 -1.88 13.41 11.11
C GLN A 201 -2.05 14.14 9.77
N HIS A 202 -3.03 13.74 8.96
CA HIS A 202 -3.32 14.42 7.70
C HIS A 202 -3.68 15.89 7.91
N TYR A 203 -4.59 16.22 8.83
CA TYR A 203 -4.95 17.62 9.10
C TYR A 203 -3.88 18.42 9.79
N ARG A 204 -3.10 17.79 10.66
CA ARG A 204 -1.90 18.41 11.20
C ARG A 204 -1.00 18.88 10.05
N ASN A 205 -0.78 18.04 9.04
CA ASN A 205 0.09 18.38 7.91
C ASN A 205 -0.57 19.35 6.90
N SER A 206 -1.82 19.13 6.50
CA SER A 206 -2.49 19.95 5.48
C SER A 206 -2.84 21.34 5.99
N CYS A 207 -3.15 21.49 7.28
CA CYS A 207 -3.43 22.78 7.90
C CYS A 207 -2.19 23.43 8.53
N GLY A 208 -1.00 22.84 8.42
CA GLY A 208 0.21 23.36 9.09
C GLY A 208 0.06 23.44 10.62
N GLY A 209 -0.79 22.59 11.18
CA GLY A 209 -1.22 22.61 12.57
C GLY A 209 -0.36 21.77 13.52
N ARG A 210 -0.94 21.39 14.66
CA ARG A 210 -0.33 20.57 15.70
C ARG A 210 -1.15 19.31 15.99
N LEU A 211 -0.47 18.20 16.25
CA LEU A 211 -1.06 16.95 16.69
C LEU A 211 -0.65 16.65 18.14
N ILE A 212 -1.63 16.42 18.99
CA ILE A 212 -1.42 15.91 20.35
C ILE A 212 -1.60 14.39 20.33
N MET A 213 -0.62 13.66 20.84
CA MET A 213 -0.78 12.25 21.21
C MET A 213 -1.12 12.19 22.70
N ARG A 214 -2.29 11.68 23.04
CA ARG A 214 -2.76 11.65 24.42
C ARG A 214 -3.18 10.25 24.84
N PHE A 215 -2.68 9.74 25.96
CA PHE A 215 -3.32 8.56 26.55
C PHE A 215 -4.54 8.99 27.37
N ASP A 216 -5.72 8.47 27.01
CA ASP A 216 -6.96 8.67 27.77
C ASP A 216 -7.03 7.66 28.93
N ASP A 217 -6.11 7.83 29.88
CA ASP A 217 -5.85 6.97 31.04
C ASP A 217 -6.78 7.29 32.22
N THR A 218 -8.09 7.14 32.03
CA THR A 218 -9.08 7.44 33.08
C THR A 218 -9.53 6.21 33.87
N ASN A 219 -9.10 5.00 33.49
CA ASN A 219 -9.62 3.76 34.03
C ASN A 219 -8.50 2.81 34.47
N PRO A 220 -8.07 2.88 35.74
CA PRO A 220 -6.89 2.16 36.23
C PRO A 220 -6.98 0.63 36.10
N ALA A 221 -8.19 0.07 36.03
CA ALA A 221 -8.40 -1.38 35.96
C ALA A 221 -8.15 -1.99 34.57
N LYS A 222 -7.96 -1.18 33.51
CA LYS A 222 -7.79 -1.67 32.13
C LYS A 222 -6.47 -1.30 31.48
N GLU A 223 -5.66 -0.49 32.15
CA GLU A 223 -4.46 0.11 31.59
C GLU A 223 -3.22 -0.65 32.06
N THR A 224 -2.25 -0.84 31.16
CA THR A 224 -0.97 -1.48 31.48
C THR A 224 0.18 -0.74 30.79
N ALA A 225 1.37 -0.74 31.42
CA ALA A 225 2.58 -0.16 30.82
C ALA A 225 2.94 -0.82 29.48
N GLU A 226 2.69 -2.11 29.35
CA GLU A 226 2.90 -2.86 28.11
C GLU A 226 2.07 -2.27 26.96
N PHE A 227 0.79 -1.97 27.19
CA PHE A 227 -0.05 -1.40 26.13
C PHE A 227 0.35 0.02 25.74
N GLU A 228 0.77 0.87 26.68
CA GLU A 228 1.29 2.20 26.35
C GLU A 228 2.51 2.09 25.43
N GLN A 229 3.48 1.26 25.81
CA GLN A 229 4.70 1.03 25.04
C GLN A 229 4.39 0.51 23.64
N VAL A 230 3.54 -0.52 23.54
CA VAL A 230 3.10 -1.11 22.27
C VAL A 230 2.38 -0.10 21.38
N ILE A 231 1.51 0.75 21.95
CA ILE A 231 0.78 1.78 21.20
C ILE A 231 1.76 2.81 20.65
N LEU A 232 2.77 3.24 21.42
CA LEU A 232 3.79 4.17 20.94
C LEU A 232 4.61 3.57 19.80
N GLU A 233 4.98 2.29 19.90
CA GLU A 233 5.63 1.55 18.81
C GLU A 233 4.75 1.45 17.56
N ASP A 234 3.44 1.18 17.72
CA ASP A 234 2.50 1.12 16.59
C ASP A 234 2.31 2.50 15.93
N VAL A 235 2.26 3.57 16.73
CA VAL A 235 2.19 4.96 16.26
C VAL A 235 3.45 5.32 15.46
N ALA A 236 4.63 4.94 15.94
CA ALA A 236 5.89 5.12 15.24
C ALA A 236 5.95 4.30 13.94
N ALA A 237 5.51 3.03 13.97
CA ALA A 237 5.44 2.16 12.79
C ALA A 237 4.45 2.70 11.72
N LEU A 238 3.41 3.42 12.16
CA LEU A 238 2.50 4.14 11.27
C LEU A 238 3.06 5.48 10.75
N GLY A 239 4.31 5.83 11.08
CA GLY A 239 4.93 7.10 10.68
C GLY A 239 4.17 8.33 11.21
N ILE A 240 3.45 8.19 12.32
CA ILE A 240 2.71 9.29 12.95
C ILE A 240 3.69 10.07 13.82
N THR A 241 3.70 11.39 13.64
CA THR A 241 4.55 12.31 14.40
C THR A 241 3.66 13.29 15.13
N TYR A 242 3.79 13.38 16.45
CA TYR A 242 3.02 14.31 17.26
C TYR A 242 3.91 15.44 17.79
N ASP A 243 3.31 16.61 17.99
CA ASP A 243 3.97 17.82 18.46
C ASP A 243 3.92 17.95 19.98
N HIS A 244 2.95 17.30 20.62
CA HIS A 244 2.80 17.25 22.08
C HIS A 244 2.37 15.86 22.53
N PHE A 245 2.83 15.45 23.70
CA PHE A 245 2.49 14.19 24.34
C PHE A 245 1.99 14.45 25.74
N SER A 246 0.81 13.93 26.06
CA SER A 246 0.15 14.13 27.35
C SER A 246 -0.63 12.91 27.79
N HIS A 247 -1.10 12.92 29.04
CA HIS A 247 -2.11 11.98 29.51
C HIS A 247 -3.27 12.73 30.14
N THR A 248 -4.45 12.13 30.10
CA THR A 248 -5.61 12.71 30.77
C THR A 248 -5.41 12.77 32.29
N SER A 249 -4.65 11.84 32.87
CA SER A 249 -4.29 11.83 34.30
C SER A 249 -3.43 13.03 34.74
N ASP A 250 -2.70 13.68 33.83
CA ASP A 250 -1.97 14.92 34.12
C ASP A 250 -2.92 16.05 34.57
N HIS A 251 -4.21 15.95 34.24
CA HIS A 251 -5.23 16.95 34.51
C HIS A 251 -6.20 16.56 35.64
N PHE A 252 -5.98 15.46 36.37
CA PHE A 252 -6.91 14.98 37.40
C PHE A 252 -7.20 16.01 38.51
N ASP A 253 -6.18 16.68 39.03
CA ASP A 253 -6.35 17.73 40.05
C ASP A 253 -7.29 18.84 39.54
N ARG A 254 -7.12 19.26 38.28
CA ARG A 254 -7.97 20.29 37.66
C ARG A 254 -9.40 19.81 37.46
N MET A 255 -9.59 18.57 37.00
CA MET A 255 -10.91 17.98 36.83
C MET A 255 -11.67 17.84 38.17
N MET A 256 -10.97 17.47 39.25
CA MET A 256 -11.56 17.40 40.59
C MET A 256 -12.03 18.78 41.08
N GLN A 257 -11.21 19.82 40.90
CA GLN A 257 -11.60 21.20 41.23
C GLN A 257 -12.86 21.65 40.46
N LEU A 258 -12.94 21.30 39.18
CA LEU A 258 -14.10 21.62 38.35
C LEU A 258 -15.35 20.86 38.81
N CYS A 259 -15.21 19.60 39.19
CA CYS A 259 -16.30 18.80 39.78
C CYS A 259 -16.79 19.38 41.11
N GLU A 260 -15.89 19.76 42.00
CA GLU A 260 -16.25 20.42 43.26
C GLU A 260 -16.98 21.75 43.04
N ARG A 261 -16.57 22.53 42.03
CA ARG A 261 -17.31 23.74 41.64
C ARG A 261 -18.72 23.39 41.17
N MET A 262 -18.89 22.35 40.34
CA MET A 262 -20.23 21.93 39.91
C MET A 262 -21.12 21.48 41.07
N LEU A 263 -20.56 20.79 42.07
CA LEU A 263 -21.29 20.40 43.28
C LEU A 263 -21.75 21.62 44.08
N ARG A 264 -20.88 22.63 44.23
CA ARG A 264 -21.21 23.89 44.93
C ARG A 264 -22.25 24.74 44.18
N GLU A 265 -22.22 24.73 42.85
CA GLU A 265 -23.18 25.43 42.00
C GLU A 265 -24.50 24.67 41.80
N GLY A 266 -24.67 23.49 42.41
CA GLY A 266 -25.86 22.65 42.24
C GLY A 266 -26.02 22.03 40.84
N LYS A 267 -24.95 22.04 40.04
CA LYS A 267 -24.89 21.45 38.68
C LYS A 267 -24.45 19.98 38.69
N ALA A 268 -24.10 19.43 39.84
CA ALA A 268 -23.81 18.02 40.05
C ALA A 268 -24.28 17.60 41.45
N PHE A 269 -24.43 16.29 41.66
CA PHE A 269 -24.76 15.70 42.95
C PHE A 269 -24.09 14.33 43.11
N VAL A 270 -23.94 13.87 44.34
CA VAL A 270 -23.40 12.54 44.65
C VAL A 270 -24.57 11.57 44.83
N ASP A 271 -24.50 10.42 44.16
CA ASP A 271 -25.55 9.42 44.07
C ASP A 271 -25.03 8.06 44.55
N ASP A 272 -25.70 7.50 45.57
CA ASP A 272 -25.43 6.18 46.15
C ASP A 272 -26.40 5.09 45.68
N THR A 273 -27.28 5.42 44.73
CA THR A 273 -28.23 4.47 44.14
C THR A 273 -27.49 3.35 43.41
N ASP A 274 -27.95 2.11 43.60
CA ASP A 274 -27.40 0.93 42.93
C ASP A 274 -27.37 1.10 41.39
N PRO A 275 -26.32 0.65 40.68
CA PRO A 275 -26.19 0.85 39.24
C PRO A 275 -27.36 0.35 38.39
N GLU A 276 -27.99 -0.79 38.72
CA GLU A 276 -29.12 -1.32 37.97
C GLU A 276 -30.39 -0.50 38.23
N ALA A 277 -30.60 -0.09 39.49
CA ALA A 277 -31.68 0.82 39.84
C ALA A 277 -31.52 2.18 39.14
N MET A 278 -30.32 2.75 39.15
CA MET A 278 -30.00 4.01 38.46
C MET A 278 -30.25 3.92 36.95
N LYS A 279 -29.91 2.79 36.32
CA LYS A 279 -30.21 2.54 34.92
C LYS A 279 -31.71 2.51 34.67
N ALA A 280 -32.48 1.80 35.50
CA ALA A 280 -33.93 1.75 35.40
C ALA A 280 -34.59 3.12 35.61
N GLU A 281 -34.10 3.92 36.57
CA GLU A 281 -34.53 5.31 36.80
C GLU A 281 -34.28 6.18 35.57
N ARG A 282 -33.09 6.08 34.94
CA ARG A 282 -32.76 6.81 33.71
C ARG A 282 -33.60 6.41 32.51
N GLU A 283 -33.93 5.12 32.39
CA GLU A 283 -34.82 4.60 31.35
C GLU A 283 -36.26 5.11 31.55
N LYS A 284 -36.73 5.12 32.81
CA LYS A 284 -38.06 5.61 33.21
C LYS A 284 -38.17 7.13 33.36
N ARG A 285 -37.06 7.87 33.20
CA ARG A 285 -36.98 9.34 33.39
C ARG A 285 -37.39 9.79 34.80
N VAL A 286 -37.06 8.99 35.80
CA VAL A 286 -37.32 9.27 37.22
C VAL A 286 -36.07 9.85 37.86
N GLU A 287 -36.20 10.95 38.60
CA GLU A 287 -35.10 11.55 39.33
C GLU A 287 -34.61 10.63 40.47
N SER A 288 -33.29 10.54 40.66
CA SER A 288 -32.73 9.84 41.83
C SER A 288 -33.14 10.57 43.11
N ARG A 289 -33.35 9.80 44.19
CA ARG A 289 -33.57 10.34 45.55
C ARG A 289 -32.48 11.33 45.99
N ASN A 290 -31.27 11.17 45.46
CA ASN A 290 -30.11 11.98 45.81
C ASN A 290 -29.97 13.27 44.97
N ARG A 291 -30.80 13.44 43.93
CA ARG A 291 -30.68 14.54 42.96
C ARG A 291 -30.78 15.93 43.61
N ASN A 292 -31.55 16.04 44.68
CA ASN A 292 -31.82 17.28 45.41
C ASN A 292 -31.13 17.33 46.78
N ASN A 293 -30.05 16.56 46.98
CA ASN A 293 -29.19 16.67 48.15
C ASN A 293 -28.65 18.10 48.30
N SER A 294 -28.47 18.54 49.55
CA SER A 294 -27.84 19.84 49.84
C SER A 294 -26.37 19.85 49.40
N VAL A 295 -25.79 21.03 49.24
CA VAL A 295 -24.38 21.20 48.88
C VAL A 295 -23.48 20.52 49.93
N GLU A 296 -23.81 20.67 51.21
CA GLU A 296 -23.05 20.10 52.34
C GLU A 296 -23.07 18.58 52.30
N GLN A 297 -24.24 17.97 52.05
CA GLN A 297 -24.38 16.53 51.94
C GLN A 297 -23.59 15.98 50.74
N ASN A 298 -23.67 16.66 49.59
CA ASN A 298 -22.91 16.29 48.40
C ASN A 298 -21.39 16.39 48.64
N MET A 299 -20.92 17.46 49.28
CA MET A 299 -19.50 17.63 49.60
C MET A 299 -19.02 16.57 50.59
N ARG A 300 -19.82 16.23 51.61
CA ARG A 300 -19.50 15.16 52.55
C ARG A 300 -19.32 13.82 51.84
N LEU A 301 -20.26 13.42 50.99
CA LEU A 301 -20.16 12.16 50.23
C LEU A 301 -19.00 12.19 49.24
N TRP A 302 -18.68 13.36 48.66
CA TRP A 302 -17.50 13.53 47.82
C TRP A 302 -16.18 13.31 48.57
N GLU A 303 -16.05 13.78 49.81
CA GLU A 303 -14.89 13.48 50.65
C GLU A 303 -14.77 11.98 50.95
N GLU A 304 -15.88 11.30 51.24
CA GLU A 304 -15.91 9.83 51.40
C GLU A 304 -15.45 9.10 50.13
N MET A 305 -15.87 9.57 48.95
CA MET A 305 -15.39 9.06 47.66
C MET A 305 -13.88 9.29 47.48
N LYS A 306 -13.37 10.50 47.74
CA LYS A 306 -11.93 10.81 47.63
C LYS A 306 -11.08 9.97 48.59
N ALA A 307 -11.61 9.67 49.78
CA ALA A 307 -10.97 8.80 50.76
C ALA A 307 -11.07 7.30 50.41
N GLY A 308 -11.93 6.92 49.44
CA GLY A 308 -12.09 5.53 49.02
C GLY A 308 -12.75 4.64 50.09
N THR A 309 -13.59 5.21 50.95
CA THR A 309 -14.27 4.46 52.02
C THR A 309 -15.31 3.49 51.45
N PRO A 310 -15.81 2.50 52.22
CA PRO A 310 -16.88 1.62 51.76
C PRO A 310 -18.14 2.36 51.30
N LEU A 311 -18.45 3.51 51.91
CA LEU A 311 -19.54 4.39 51.48
C LEU A 311 -19.19 5.10 50.17
N GLY A 312 -17.99 5.69 50.10
CA GLY A 312 -17.49 6.33 48.88
C GLY A 312 -17.47 5.39 47.67
N CYS A 313 -17.09 4.13 47.85
CA CYS A 313 -17.06 3.11 46.80
C CYS A 313 -18.45 2.73 46.26
N ARG A 314 -19.53 3.01 47.01
CA ARG A 314 -20.92 2.85 46.54
C ARG A 314 -21.45 4.09 45.83
N CYS A 315 -20.75 5.22 45.96
CA CYS A 315 -21.17 6.49 45.41
C CYS A 315 -20.57 6.75 44.02
N CYS A 316 -21.27 7.55 43.24
CA CYS A 316 -20.76 8.19 42.03
C CYS A 316 -21.19 9.66 42.00
N VAL A 317 -20.49 10.49 41.23
CA VAL A 317 -20.96 11.86 40.98
C VAL A 317 -21.70 11.88 39.67
N ARG A 318 -22.87 12.52 39.63
CA ARG A 318 -23.67 12.70 38.42
C ARG A 318 -23.83 14.19 38.12
N ALA A 319 -23.75 14.55 36.85
CA ALA A 319 -24.13 15.89 36.40
C ALA A 319 -25.65 16.05 36.52
N LYS A 320 -26.10 17.25 36.89
CA LYS A 320 -27.52 17.62 36.98
C LYS A 320 -27.91 18.38 35.72
N ILE A 321 -28.46 17.66 34.74
CA ILE A 321 -28.78 18.16 33.41
C ILE A 321 -30.31 18.13 33.23
N ASP A 322 -30.85 17.10 32.55
CA ASP A 322 -32.27 16.98 32.27
C ASP A 322 -32.69 15.51 32.17
N MET A 323 -33.44 15.04 33.17
CA MET A 323 -33.97 13.68 33.21
C MET A 323 -35.11 13.44 32.20
N GLN A 324 -35.77 14.50 31.71
CA GLN A 324 -36.84 14.42 30.72
C GLN A 324 -36.35 14.45 29.28
N SER A 325 -35.06 14.73 29.05
CA SER A 325 -34.47 14.78 27.71
C SER A 325 -34.71 13.50 26.90
N ASP A 326 -35.08 13.67 25.63
CA ASP A 326 -35.17 12.56 24.67
C ASP A 326 -33.79 11.95 24.40
N ASN A 327 -32.73 12.77 24.41
CA ASN A 327 -31.36 12.28 24.38
C ASN A 327 -30.97 11.67 25.73
N GLY A 328 -30.83 10.34 25.77
CA GLY A 328 -30.46 9.60 26.97
C GLY A 328 -29.10 9.99 27.57
N CYS A 329 -28.17 10.51 26.76
CA CYS A 329 -26.86 10.98 27.25
C CYS A 329 -26.98 12.22 28.16
N MET A 330 -28.06 12.99 28.02
CA MET A 330 -28.34 14.19 28.83
C MET A 330 -29.08 13.87 30.13
N ARG A 331 -29.47 12.60 30.36
CA ARG A 331 -30.18 12.19 31.58
C ARG A 331 -29.20 11.93 32.71
N ASP A 332 -28.84 13.01 33.40
CA ASP A 332 -27.93 13.08 34.56
C ASP A 332 -26.79 12.04 34.50
N PRO A 333 -25.85 12.20 33.56
CA PRO A 333 -24.77 11.23 33.35
C PRO A 333 -23.78 11.20 34.52
N THR A 334 -23.22 10.03 34.79
CA THR A 334 -22.12 9.87 35.75
C THR A 334 -20.84 10.54 35.24
N ILE A 335 -20.23 11.38 36.07
CA ILE A 335 -19.00 12.12 35.78
C ILE A 335 -17.78 11.67 36.58
N TYR A 336 -17.99 11.09 37.77
CA TYR A 336 -16.93 10.46 38.57
C TYR A 336 -17.39 9.14 39.18
N ARG A 337 -16.45 8.20 39.31
CA ARG A 337 -16.63 6.91 40.00
C ARG A 337 -15.52 6.72 41.03
N CYS A 338 -15.84 6.05 42.14
CA CYS A 338 -14.87 5.66 43.14
C CYS A 338 -14.29 4.27 42.82
N LYS A 339 -12.96 4.17 42.77
CA LYS A 339 -12.19 2.96 42.48
C LYS A 339 -10.92 2.98 43.32
N ASN A 340 -10.68 1.92 44.09
CA ASN A 340 -9.53 1.88 44.99
C ASN A 340 -8.25 1.36 44.32
N GLU A 341 -8.38 0.84 43.10
CA GLU A 341 -7.30 0.34 42.26
C GLU A 341 -6.24 1.43 42.02
N PRO A 342 -4.94 1.07 42.08
CA PRO A 342 -3.86 2.00 41.78
C PRO A 342 -3.86 2.33 40.28
N HIS A 343 -3.60 3.60 39.97
CA HIS A 343 -3.40 4.07 38.62
C HIS A 343 -1.95 3.83 38.19
N LEU A 344 -1.74 3.48 36.92
CA LEU A 344 -0.43 3.17 36.36
C LEU A 344 0.60 4.28 36.63
N ARG A 345 0.22 5.54 36.33
CA ARG A 345 1.09 6.71 36.52
C ARG A 345 0.99 7.37 37.89
N THR A 346 -0.21 7.61 38.40
CA THR A 346 -0.43 8.40 39.63
C THR A 346 -0.47 7.53 40.89
N GLY A 347 -0.23 6.23 40.77
CA GLY A 347 -0.23 5.27 41.87
C GLY A 347 -1.55 5.32 42.65
N THR A 348 -1.46 5.44 43.97
CA THR A 348 -2.60 5.48 44.87
C THR A 348 -3.08 6.89 45.21
N LYS A 349 -2.56 7.95 44.54
CA LYS A 349 -2.89 9.36 44.82
C LYS A 349 -4.39 9.63 44.75
N TYR A 350 -5.09 8.99 43.81
CA TYR A 350 -6.53 9.20 43.60
C TYR A 350 -7.31 7.92 43.86
N LYS A 351 -8.51 8.07 44.42
CA LYS A 351 -9.54 7.02 44.57
C LYS A 351 -10.78 7.30 43.75
N VAL A 352 -10.84 8.47 43.12
CA VAL A 352 -11.94 8.90 42.26
C VAL A 352 -11.40 9.17 40.87
N TYR A 353 -12.07 8.62 39.87
CA TYR A 353 -11.64 8.73 38.48
C TYR A 353 -12.77 9.30 37.61
N PRO A 354 -12.48 10.29 36.76
CA PRO A 354 -13.48 10.89 35.90
C PRO A 354 -13.96 9.89 34.84
N THR A 355 -15.19 10.03 34.36
CA THR A 355 -15.66 9.31 33.18
C THR A 355 -15.13 9.99 31.91
N TYR A 356 -15.07 9.23 30.81
CA TYR A 356 -14.66 9.74 29.50
C TYR A 356 -15.46 11.00 29.11
N ASP A 357 -16.78 10.98 29.33
CA ASP A 357 -17.67 12.07 28.95
C ASP A 357 -17.40 13.38 29.70
N PHE A 358 -16.87 13.29 30.93
CA PHE A 358 -16.46 14.46 31.71
C PHE A 358 -15.03 14.90 31.38
N ALA A 359 -14.09 13.95 31.26
CA ALA A 359 -12.68 14.25 31.05
C ALA A 359 -12.40 14.82 29.66
N CYS A 360 -12.94 14.19 28.61
CA CYS A 360 -12.67 14.53 27.22
C CYS A 360 -12.90 16.02 26.87
N PRO A 361 -14.06 16.64 27.17
CA PRO A 361 -14.28 18.06 26.89
C PRO A 361 -13.34 18.98 27.67
N ILE A 362 -13.02 18.63 28.92
CA ILE A 362 -12.13 19.44 29.76
C ILE A 362 -10.72 19.43 29.18
N VAL A 363 -10.16 18.25 28.95
CA VAL A 363 -8.77 18.12 28.49
C VAL A 363 -8.61 18.66 27.07
N ASP A 364 -9.55 18.39 26.16
CA ASP A 364 -9.54 18.99 24.82
C ASP A 364 -9.54 20.53 24.89
N SER A 365 -10.31 21.11 25.81
CA SER A 365 -10.32 22.56 26.02
C SER A 365 -8.98 23.08 26.54
N LEU A 366 -8.45 22.46 27.61
CA LEU A 366 -7.21 22.86 28.29
C LEU A 366 -5.97 22.73 27.41
N GLU A 367 -5.88 21.67 26.61
CA GLU A 367 -4.74 21.41 25.72
C GLU A 367 -4.80 22.23 24.42
N GLY A 368 -5.82 23.07 24.25
CA GLY A 368 -5.92 23.93 23.07
C GLY A 368 -6.44 23.20 21.82
N VAL A 369 -7.04 22.01 21.94
CA VAL A 369 -7.64 21.29 20.80
C VAL A 369 -8.68 22.18 20.13
N THR A 370 -8.49 22.45 18.85
CA THR A 370 -9.42 23.25 18.03
C THR A 370 -10.47 22.37 17.37
N HIS A 371 -10.05 21.21 16.87
CA HIS A 371 -10.89 20.27 16.12
C HIS A 371 -10.77 18.89 16.76
N ALA A 372 -11.83 18.48 17.44
CA ALA A 372 -11.95 17.20 18.10
C ALA A 372 -12.56 16.18 17.14
N LEU A 373 -11.70 15.51 16.37
CA LEU A 373 -12.11 14.45 15.45
C LEU A 373 -12.58 13.22 16.26
N ARG A 374 -13.81 12.75 16.00
CA ARG A 374 -14.43 11.61 16.71
C ARG A 374 -15.27 10.75 15.77
N THR A 375 -15.48 9.49 16.17
CA THR A 375 -16.33 8.58 15.41
C THR A 375 -17.82 8.91 15.59
N LEU A 376 -18.63 8.62 14.56
CA LEU A 376 -20.07 8.92 14.53
C LEU A 376 -20.89 8.31 15.70
N GLU A 377 -20.38 7.26 16.34
CA GLU A 377 -21.01 6.63 17.51
C GLU A 377 -21.12 7.55 18.73
N TYR A 378 -20.31 8.60 18.77
CA TYR A 378 -20.34 9.58 19.84
C TYR A 378 -21.31 10.74 19.56
N LYS A 379 -22.00 10.75 18.43
CA LYS A 379 -22.89 11.85 18.02
C LYS A 379 -23.93 12.25 19.07
N ASP A 380 -24.59 11.28 19.68
CA ASP A 380 -25.58 11.56 20.73
C ASP A 380 -24.95 12.20 21.98
N ARG A 381 -23.62 12.07 22.15
CA ARG A 381 -22.85 12.69 23.25
C ARG A 381 -22.33 14.08 22.89
N ASP A 382 -22.55 14.59 21.68
CA ASP A 382 -22.11 15.93 21.30
C ASP A 382 -22.84 17.01 22.09
N ALA A 383 -24.14 16.82 22.35
CA ALA A 383 -24.93 17.71 23.20
C ALA A 383 -24.37 17.73 24.65
N GLN A 384 -24.00 16.56 25.16
CA GLN A 384 -23.40 16.40 26.49
C GLN A 384 -22.02 17.05 26.57
N TYR A 385 -21.18 16.86 25.54
CA TYR A 385 -19.87 17.49 25.43
C TYR A 385 -19.98 19.02 25.48
N ASN A 386 -20.86 19.60 24.67
CA ASN A 386 -21.09 21.04 24.64
C ASN A 386 -21.68 21.56 25.97
N TRP A 387 -22.56 20.79 26.61
CA TRP A 387 -23.10 21.15 27.92
C TRP A 387 -22.00 21.29 28.98
N PHE A 388 -21.03 20.37 29.03
CA PHE A 388 -19.89 20.48 29.95
C PHE A 388 -19.03 21.72 29.67
N ILE A 389 -18.78 22.03 28.39
CA ILE A 389 -18.04 23.23 28.00
C ILE A 389 -18.75 24.49 28.54
N ASP A 390 -20.06 24.60 28.33
CA ASP A 390 -20.85 25.76 28.75
C ASP A 390 -20.97 25.84 30.28
N ALA A 391 -21.30 24.72 30.92
CA ALA A 391 -21.47 24.63 32.37
C ALA A 391 -20.19 25.00 33.13
N LEU A 392 -19.02 24.70 32.53
CA LEU A 392 -17.70 24.95 33.12
C LEU A 392 -17.06 26.26 32.63
N GLY A 393 -17.65 26.97 31.66
CA GLY A 393 -17.09 28.19 31.08
C GLY A 393 -15.75 27.96 30.38
N LEU A 394 -15.64 26.85 29.64
CA LEU A 394 -14.41 26.44 28.96
C LEU A 394 -14.40 26.89 27.50
N ARG A 395 -13.21 26.95 26.89
CA ARG A 395 -13.06 27.19 25.45
C ARG A 395 -13.68 26.01 24.70
N ARG A 396 -14.48 26.27 23.66
CA ARG A 396 -15.20 25.25 22.89
C ARG A 396 -14.37 24.71 21.71
N PRO A 397 -13.97 23.43 21.71
CA PRO A 397 -13.46 22.76 20.51
C PRO A 397 -14.60 22.47 19.53
N LEU A 398 -14.30 22.52 18.23
CA LEU A 398 -15.23 22.09 17.18
C LEU A 398 -15.20 20.57 17.04
N LEU A 399 -16.37 19.95 17.06
CA LEU A 399 -16.51 18.50 16.91
C LEU A 399 -16.61 18.14 15.43
N GLU A 400 -15.74 17.25 14.96
CA GLU A 400 -15.75 16.78 13.57
C GLU A 400 -15.94 15.26 13.55
N GLU A 401 -17.04 14.81 12.94
CA GLU A 401 -17.45 13.41 12.95
C GLU A 401 -16.95 12.66 11.72
N PHE A 402 -16.45 11.44 11.91
CA PHE A 402 -16.14 10.51 10.82
C PHE A 402 -16.68 9.10 11.08
N SER A 403 -16.97 8.34 10.03
CA SER A 403 -17.43 6.95 10.20
C SER A 403 -16.31 6.04 10.68
N ARG A 404 -16.66 5.07 11.54
CA ARG A 404 -15.74 4.01 11.93
C ARG A 404 -15.43 3.13 10.72
N LEU A 405 -14.19 2.65 10.62
CA LEU A 405 -13.84 1.61 9.67
C LEU A 405 -14.40 0.26 10.16
N ALA A 406 -15.23 -0.38 9.33
CA ALA A 406 -15.71 -1.74 9.54
C ALA A 406 -15.25 -2.61 8.37
N LEU A 407 -14.82 -3.84 8.65
CA LEU A 407 -14.33 -4.80 7.67
C LEU A 407 -15.09 -6.11 7.75
N GLN A 408 -15.31 -6.73 6.59
CA GLN A 408 -15.91 -8.06 6.50
C GLN A 408 -14.93 -9.15 6.96
N ASN A 409 -15.46 -10.32 7.30
CA ASN A 409 -14.70 -11.52 7.62
C ASN A 409 -13.65 -11.35 8.74
N THR A 410 -13.86 -10.38 9.64
CA THR A 410 -12.99 -10.10 10.78
C THR A 410 -13.78 -9.51 11.94
N VAL A 411 -13.13 -9.31 13.09
CA VAL A 411 -13.67 -8.62 14.26
C VAL A 411 -12.71 -7.54 14.72
N LEU A 412 -13.20 -6.33 15.00
CA LEU A 412 -12.38 -5.22 15.51
C LEU A 412 -12.55 -5.01 17.02
N SER A 413 -13.50 -5.69 17.65
CA SER A 413 -13.73 -5.57 19.09
C SER A 413 -12.56 -6.15 19.87
N LYS A 414 -11.91 -5.33 20.73
CA LYS A 414 -10.81 -5.76 21.61
C LYS A 414 -11.17 -7.02 22.38
N ARG A 415 -12.38 -7.09 22.96
CA ARG A 415 -12.86 -8.28 23.69
C ARG A 415 -12.87 -9.55 22.84
N LYS A 416 -13.29 -9.45 21.57
CA LYS A 416 -13.32 -10.60 20.65
C LYS A 416 -11.90 -10.99 20.21
N LEU A 417 -11.02 -10.02 19.97
CA LEU A 417 -9.62 -10.26 19.61
C LEU A 417 -8.83 -10.91 20.77
N THR A 418 -9.00 -10.43 22.01
CA THR A 418 -8.41 -11.06 23.20
C THR A 418 -8.84 -12.52 23.34
N TRP A 419 -10.10 -12.83 23.05
CA TRP A 419 -10.58 -14.22 23.07
C TRP A 419 -9.82 -15.11 22.07
N PHE A 420 -9.60 -14.66 20.83
CA PHE A 420 -8.82 -15.43 19.85
C PHE A 420 -7.40 -15.75 20.32
N VAL A 421 -6.74 -14.78 20.97
CA VAL A 421 -5.40 -14.95 21.53
C VAL A 421 -5.42 -15.95 22.68
N ASN A 422 -6.35 -15.79 23.63
CA ASN A 422 -6.45 -16.65 24.81
C ASN A 422 -6.79 -18.11 24.47
N GLU A 423 -7.57 -18.34 23.41
CA GLU A 423 -7.91 -19.69 22.92
C GLU A 423 -6.80 -20.33 22.06
N GLY A 424 -5.68 -19.63 21.81
CA GLY A 424 -4.59 -20.12 20.98
C GLY A 424 -4.97 -20.34 19.51
N LEU A 425 -6.00 -19.65 19.02
CA LEU A 425 -6.45 -19.73 17.62
C LEU A 425 -5.58 -18.89 16.67
N VAL A 426 -4.77 -18.00 17.25
CA VAL A 426 -3.77 -17.17 16.58
C VAL A 426 -2.43 -17.21 17.30
N ASP A 427 -1.37 -16.86 16.59
CA ASP A 427 0.00 -16.89 17.11
C ASP A 427 0.23 -15.77 18.15
N GLY A 428 -0.53 -14.68 18.07
CA GLY A 428 -0.42 -13.52 18.95
C GLY A 428 -1.19 -12.30 18.43
N TRP A 429 -0.89 -11.12 18.97
CA TRP A 429 -1.52 -9.86 18.54
C TRP A 429 -0.97 -9.33 17.21
N ASP A 430 0.21 -9.77 16.81
CA ASP A 430 0.86 -9.48 15.54
C ASP A 430 0.56 -10.55 14.47
N ASP A 431 -0.35 -11.51 14.74
CA ASP A 431 -0.73 -12.54 13.77
C ASP A 431 -1.20 -11.90 12.45
N PRO A 432 -0.68 -12.32 11.28
CA PRO A 432 -1.06 -11.76 9.98
C PRO A 432 -2.56 -11.82 9.64
N ARG A 433 -3.34 -12.66 10.31
CA ARG A 433 -4.81 -12.75 10.15
C ARG A 433 -5.53 -11.68 10.95
N PHE A 434 -4.90 -11.08 11.94
CA PHE A 434 -5.51 -10.06 12.79
C PHE A 434 -5.59 -8.70 12.09
N PRO A 435 -6.65 -7.93 12.36
CA PRO A 435 -6.80 -6.57 11.86
C PRO A 435 -6.01 -5.54 12.70
N THR A 436 -5.08 -6.00 13.54
CA THR A 436 -4.17 -5.15 14.32
C THR A 436 -3.21 -4.43 13.38
N VAL A 437 -2.65 -3.29 13.81
CA VAL A 437 -1.64 -2.56 13.02
C VAL A 437 -0.44 -3.48 12.76
N ARG A 438 0.06 -4.16 13.79
CA ARG A 438 1.15 -5.14 13.66
C ARG A 438 0.81 -6.29 12.72
N GLY A 439 -0.37 -6.89 12.87
CA GLY A 439 -0.80 -8.03 12.04
C GLY A 439 -0.83 -7.67 10.56
N ILE A 440 -1.45 -6.53 10.20
CA ILE A 440 -1.51 -6.13 8.79
C ILE A 440 -0.14 -5.72 8.23
N LEU A 441 0.71 -5.04 9.02
CA LEU A 441 2.07 -4.67 8.60
C LEU A 441 2.95 -5.91 8.41
N ARG A 442 2.91 -6.86 9.35
CA ARG A 442 3.60 -8.16 9.25
C ARG A 442 3.11 -8.99 8.06
N ARG A 443 1.83 -8.89 7.70
CA ARG A 443 1.26 -9.50 6.48
C ARG A 443 1.74 -8.82 5.18
N GLY A 444 2.43 -7.69 5.25
CA GLY A 444 2.97 -6.97 4.09
C GLY A 444 2.15 -5.76 3.65
N MET A 445 1.25 -5.24 4.50
CA MET A 445 0.67 -3.91 4.30
C MET A 445 1.77 -2.86 4.41
N THR A 446 1.92 -2.02 3.39
CA THR A 446 2.81 -0.86 3.44
C THR A 446 2.12 0.32 4.11
N LEU A 447 2.88 1.16 4.80
CA LEU A 447 2.35 2.38 5.39
C LEU A 447 1.70 3.28 4.33
N GLU A 448 2.36 3.43 3.18
CA GLU A 448 1.84 4.25 2.09
C GLU A 448 0.54 3.67 1.51
N GLY A 449 0.45 2.36 1.30
CA GLY A 449 -0.79 1.70 0.86
C GLY A 449 -1.95 1.88 1.84
N LEU A 450 -1.67 1.74 3.14
CA LEU A 450 -2.65 1.97 4.20
C LEU A 450 -3.09 3.44 4.28
N ARG A 451 -2.14 4.37 4.18
CA ARG A 451 -2.39 5.81 4.16
C ARG A 451 -3.27 6.18 2.97
N GLN A 452 -2.93 5.74 1.76
CA GLN A 452 -3.74 5.99 0.57
C GLN A 452 -5.16 5.44 0.70
N PHE A 453 -5.34 4.24 1.26
CA PHE A 453 -6.66 3.67 1.51
C PHE A 453 -7.49 4.54 2.47
N ILE A 454 -6.91 4.92 3.61
CA ILE A 454 -7.60 5.75 4.61
C ILE A 454 -7.94 7.13 4.04
N LEU A 455 -6.99 7.72 3.31
CA LEU A 455 -7.18 8.99 2.63
C LEU A 455 -8.28 8.93 1.56
N ALA A 456 -8.31 7.87 0.75
CA ALA A 456 -9.37 7.67 -0.24
C ALA A 456 -10.77 7.51 0.40
N GLN A 457 -10.85 6.99 1.64
CA GLN A 457 -12.13 6.88 2.35
C GLN A 457 -12.66 8.24 2.84
N GLY A 458 -11.78 9.17 3.23
CA GLY A 458 -12.14 10.52 3.69
C GLY A 458 -13.13 10.58 4.88
N PHE A 459 -13.88 11.68 4.96
CA PHE A 459 -14.96 11.93 5.96
C PHE A 459 -16.29 11.32 5.52
N ALA A 460 -16.30 10.03 5.24
CA ALA A 460 -17.57 9.35 5.05
C ALA A 460 -18.43 9.51 6.33
N LYS A 461 -19.63 10.10 6.19
CA LYS A 461 -20.62 10.20 7.28
C LYS A 461 -21.48 8.94 7.42
N SER A 462 -21.34 7.98 6.52
CA SER A 462 -22.02 6.69 6.58
C SER A 462 -21.08 5.58 7.02
N ASN A 463 -21.59 4.69 7.88
CA ASN A 463 -20.91 3.47 8.27
C ASN A 463 -21.08 2.45 7.13
N ALA A 464 -20.04 2.27 6.32
CA ALA A 464 -20.00 1.23 5.29
C ALA A 464 -19.01 0.13 5.72
N THR A 465 -19.46 -1.12 5.69
CA THR A 465 -18.56 -2.25 5.87
C THR A 465 -17.80 -2.50 4.56
N MET A 466 -16.47 -2.56 4.67
CA MET A 466 -15.57 -2.66 3.53
C MET A 466 -15.00 -4.08 3.38
N GLU A 467 -14.66 -4.43 2.15
CA GLU A 467 -13.92 -5.65 1.83
C GLU A 467 -12.43 -5.44 2.01
N TRP A 468 -11.73 -6.49 2.45
CA TRP A 468 -10.27 -6.50 2.52
C TRP A 468 -9.61 -6.25 1.17
N ASP A 469 -10.21 -6.75 0.09
CA ASP A 469 -9.69 -6.62 -1.28
C ASP A 469 -9.39 -5.17 -1.66
N LYS A 470 -10.22 -4.24 -1.20
CA LYS A 470 -10.03 -2.80 -1.50
C LYS A 470 -8.74 -2.29 -0.88
N ILE A 471 -8.46 -2.64 0.38
CA ILE A 471 -7.24 -2.19 1.08
C ILE A 471 -6.01 -2.79 0.39
N TRP A 472 -6.06 -4.08 0.09
CA TRP A 472 -4.96 -4.79 -0.57
C TRP A 472 -4.70 -4.29 -2.01
N ALA A 473 -5.74 -3.85 -2.72
CA ALA A 473 -5.59 -3.22 -4.03
C ALA A 473 -4.84 -1.87 -3.96
N PHE A 474 -5.04 -1.07 -2.90
CA PHE A 474 -4.21 0.12 -2.67
C PHE A 474 -2.77 -0.26 -2.37
N ASN A 475 -2.55 -1.28 -1.52
CA ASN A 475 -1.21 -1.77 -1.22
C ASN A 475 -0.47 -2.26 -2.48
N LYS A 476 -1.15 -3.03 -3.34
CA LYS A 476 -0.60 -3.52 -4.62
C LYS A 476 -0.05 -2.41 -5.49
N LYS A 477 -0.75 -1.27 -5.58
CA LYS A 477 -0.31 -0.11 -6.38
C LYS A 477 1.02 0.47 -5.90
N VAL A 478 1.31 0.34 -4.61
CA VAL A 478 2.57 0.79 -3.99
C VAL A 478 3.68 -0.24 -4.20
N ILE A 479 3.39 -1.54 -4.03
CA ILE A 479 4.43 -2.58 -4.05
C ILE A 479 4.78 -3.10 -5.47
N ASP A 480 3.82 -3.22 -6.39
CA ASP A 480 4.05 -3.78 -7.74
C ASP A 480 5.18 -3.07 -8.54
N PRO A 481 5.31 -1.73 -8.51
CA PRO A 481 6.35 -1.03 -9.26
C PRO A 481 7.79 -1.22 -8.72
N VAL A 482 7.92 -1.63 -7.45
CA VAL A 482 9.21 -1.66 -6.73
C VAL A 482 9.60 -3.06 -6.24
N ALA A 483 8.68 -4.01 -6.21
CA ALA A 483 8.94 -5.35 -5.69
C ALA A 483 9.88 -6.15 -6.63
N PRO A 484 11.07 -6.59 -6.16
CA PRO A 484 11.95 -7.47 -6.91
C PRO A 484 11.29 -8.82 -7.21
N ARG A 485 11.57 -9.39 -8.39
CA ARG A 485 10.92 -10.61 -8.89
C ARG A 485 11.85 -11.82 -8.82
N TYR A 486 11.45 -12.80 -8.03
CA TYR A 486 12.15 -14.07 -7.85
C TYR A 486 11.33 -15.23 -8.42
N THR A 487 11.98 -16.38 -8.58
CA THR A 487 11.33 -17.62 -9.00
C THR A 487 11.35 -18.61 -7.85
N ALA A 488 10.21 -19.24 -7.59
CA ALA A 488 10.14 -20.38 -6.70
C ALA A 488 9.09 -21.40 -7.20
N LEU A 489 9.43 -22.68 -7.10
CA LEU A 489 8.63 -23.81 -7.56
C LEU A 489 8.15 -24.63 -6.37
N PHE A 490 6.97 -25.23 -6.47
CA PHE A 490 6.46 -26.07 -5.39
C PHE A 490 7.29 -27.35 -5.29
N LYS A 491 7.94 -27.58 -4.14
CA LYS A 491 8.96 -28.63 -4.01
C LYS A 491 8.45 -30.03 -4.34
N LYS A 492 7.19 -30.33 -3.99
CA LYS A 492 6.58 -31.65 -4.20
C LYS A 492 6.17 -31.92 -5.65
N GLU A 493 5.95 -30.87 -6.44
CA GLU A 493 5.46 -30.95 -7.82
C GLU A 493 6.45 -30.37 -8.82
N ALA A 494 7.70 -30.15 -8.43
CA ALA A 494 8.74 -29.72 -9.36
C ALA A 494 9.07 -30.87 -10.33
N VAL A 495 8.90 -30.63 -11.63
CA VAL A 495 9.15 -31.62 -12.69
C VAL A 495 10.48 -31.32 -13.36
N PRO A 496 11.39 -32.31 -13.49
CA PRO A 496 12.65 -32.13 -14.20
C PRO A 496 12.43 -31.94 -15.70
N VAL A 497 13.22 -31.03 -16.28
CA VAL A 497 13.35 -30.83 -17.72
C VAL A 497 14.79 -31.06 -18.13
N ARG A 498 15.01 -31.97 -19.08
CA ARG A 498 16.33 -32.27 -19.65
C ARG A 498 16.47 -31.60 -21.01
N VAL A 499 17.46 -30.71 -21.12
CA VAL A 499 17.82 -30.02 -22.35
C VAL A 499 18.85 -30.86 -23.11
N THR A 500 18.48 -31.39 -24.28
CA THR A 500 19.29 -32.37 -25.02
C THR A 500 20.40 -31.74 -25.86
N ASN A 501 20.19 -30.53 -26.39
CA ASN A 501 21.15 -29.78 -27.21
C ASN A 501 21.87 -28.66 -26.42
N PHE A 502 22.30 -28.96 -25.18
CA PHE A 502 23.04 -28.02 -24.35
C PHE A 502 24.56 -28.24 -24.54
N ASP A 503 25.20 -27.36 -25.31
CA ASP A 503 26.59 -27.54 -25.78
C ASP A 503 27.69 -27.35 -24.71
N ARG A 504 27.35 -26.87 -23.52
CA ARG A 504 28.34 -26.58 -22.46
C ARG A 504 28.51 -27.74 -21.49
N ALA A 505 29.76 -27.99 -21.09
CA ALA A 505 30.11 -29.01 -20.11
C ALA A 505 29.69 -28.64 -18.67
N GLU A 506 29.70 -27.34 -18.34
CA GLU A 506 29.45 -26.80 -16.99
C GLU A 506 28.30 -25.77 -17.00
N PRO A 507 27.59 -25.59 -15.87
CA PRO A 507 26.55 -24.58 -15.74
C PRO A 507 27.15 -23.18 -15.84
N TYR A 508 26.37 -22.24 -16.37
CA TYR A 508 26.78 -20.84 -16.44
C TYR A 508 25.69 -19.93 -15.90
N SER A 509 26.07 -18.71 -15.54
CA SER A 509 25.13 -17.71 -15.04
C SER A 509 25.04 -16.48 -15.94
N SER A 510 23.92 -15.77 -15.83
CA SER A 510 23.65 -14.51 -16.52
C SER A 510 23.04 -13.50 -15.55
N LYS A 511 23.14 -12.21 -15.86
CA LYS A 511 22.46 -11.16 -15.08
C LYS A 511 21.16 -10.76 -15.74
N VAL A 512 20.08 -10.76 -14.96
CA VAL A 512 18.73 -10.42 -15.41
C VAL A 512 18.17 -9.35 -14.50
N ALA A 513 17.40 -8.40 -15.05
CA ALA A 513 16.72 -7.39 -14.24
C ALA A 513 15.81 -8.04 -13.18
N LEU A 514 15.89 -7.57 -11.93
CA LEU A 514 15.00 -8.00 -10.85
C LEU A 514 13.56 -7.56 -11.11
N HIS A 515 13.37 -6.40 -11.73
CA HIS A 515 12.05 -5.92 -12.11
C HIS A 515 11.99 -5.56 -13.62
N PRO A 516 11.11 -6.20 -14.42
CA PRO A 516 11.06 -6.02 -15.88
C PRO A 516 10.75 -4.61 -16.37
N LYS A 517 10.13 -3.77 -15.52
CA LYS A 517 9.75 -2.40 -15.87
C LYS A 517 10.51 -1.33 -15.06
N ASN A 518 11.39 -1.75 -14.15
CA ASN A 518 12.08 -0.83 -13.24
C ASN A 518 13.53 -1.31 -13.06
N ALA A 519 14.44 -0.68 -13.80
CA ALA A 519 15.86 -1.04 -13.76
C ALA A 519 16.53 -0.67 -12.43
N ASP A 520 15.99 0.30 -11.69
CA ASP A 520 16.58 0.82 -10.44
C ASP A 520 16.53 -0.20 -9.30
N VAL A 521 15.64 -1.21 -9.39
CA VAL A 521 15.57 -2.34 -8.44
C VAL A 521 16.82 -3.23 -8.53
N GLY A 522 17.56 -3.17 -9.64
CA GLY A 522 18.80 -3.90 -9.84
C GLY A 522 18.64 -5.21 -10.61
N THR A 523 19.61 -6.11 -10.45
CA THR A 523 19.73 -7.35 -11.23
C THR A 523 19.94 -8.55 -10.33
N LYS A 524 19.45 -9.72 -10.75
CA LYS A 524 19.76 -11.01 -10.13
C LYS A 524 20.59 -11.91 -11.04
N THR A 525 21.30 -12.84 -10.42
CA THR A 525 21.96 -13.95 -11.09
C THR A 525 20.92 -15.00 -11.47
N MET A 526 20.98 -15.48 -12.71
CA MET A 526 20.17 -16.59 -13.20
C MET A 526 21.08 -17.67 -13.76
N TRP A 527 20.96 -18.88 -13.23
CA TRP A 527 21.74 -20.05 -13.61
C TRP A 527 21.07 -20.81 -14.76
N HIS A 528 21.88 -21.26 -15.71
CA HIS A 528 21.49 -22.02 -16.88
C HIS A 528 22.19 -23.37 -16.88
N TRP A 529 21.41 -24.43 -17.06
CA TRP A 529 21.92 -25.80 -17.02
C TRP A 529 21.14 -26.74 -17.95
N ARG A 530 21.71 -27.92 -18.24
CA ARG A 530 21.00 -28.96 -19.00
C ARG A 530 19.87 -29.63 -18.22
N GLU A 531 19.91 -29.57 -16.90
CA GLU A 531 18.84 -30.07 -16.03
C GLU A 531 18.16 -28.87 -15.37
N LEU A 532 16.85 -28.76 -15.59
CA LEU A 532 16.01 -27.70 -15.06
C LEU A 532 14.86 -28.29 -14.26
N LEU A 533 14.16 -27.44 -13.54
CA LEU A 533 12.90 -27.73 -12.88
C LEU A 533 11.85 -26.74 -13.36
N ILE A 534 10.64 -27.23 -13.59
CA ILE A 534 9.44 -26.41 -13.85
C ILE A 534 8.32 -26.83 -12.90
N GLU A 535 7.26 -26.03 -12.84
CA GLU A 535 6.07 -26.36 -12.06
C GLU A 535 5.32 -27.55 -12.67
N GLY A 536 4.87 -28.51 -11.86
CA GLY A 536 4.15 -29.69 -12.34
C GLY A 536 2.84 -29.35 -13.04
N ALA A 537 2.13 -28.31 -12.56
CA ALA A 537 0.95 -27.81 -13.24
C ALA A 537 1.26 -27.24 -14.64
N ASP A 538 2.40 -26.55 -14.82
CA ASP A 538 2.82 -26.08 -16.14
C ASP A 538 3.21 -27.29 -17.02
N ALA A 539 3.99 -28.24 -16.48
CA ALA A 539 4.42 -29.45 -17.18
C ALA A 539 3.25 -30.26 -17.73
N GLN A 540 2.15 -30.37 -16.97
CA GLN A 540 0.95 -31.09 -17.38
C GLN A 540 0.26 -30.49 -18.60
N THR A 541 0.44 -29.19 -18.84
CA THR A 541 -0.16 -28.46 -19.97
C THR A 541 0.69 -28.50 -21.24
N LEU A 542 1.89 -29.08 -21.18
CA LEU A 542 2.80 -29.15 -22.33
C LEU A 542 2.42 -30.26 -23.30
N HIS A 543 2.76 -30.05 -24.57
CA HIS A 543 2.60 -30.99 -25.67
C HIS A 543 3.94 -31.22 -26.38
N GLU A 544 4.15 -32.41 -26.94
CA GLU A 544 5.34 -32.68 -27.75
C GLU A 544 5.31 -31.86 -29.05
N GLY A 545 6.45 -31.29 -29.44
CA GLY A 545 6.59 -30.33 -30.53
C GLY A 545 6.20 -28.89 -30.17
N GLU A 546 5.74 -28.62 -28.95
CA GLU A 546 5.32 -27.29 -28.52
C GLU A 546 6.53 -26.38 -28.21
N LEU A 547 6.44 -25.11 -28.65
CA LEU A 547 7.42 -24.08 -28.31
C LEU A 547 6.98 -23.31 -27.06
N VAL A 548 7.81 -23.36 -26.02
CA VAL A 548 7.53 -22.80 -24.70
C VAL A 548 8.60 -21.78 -24.33
N THR A 549 8.19 -20.62 -23.83
CA THR A 549 9.13 -19.59 -23.35
C THR A 549 9.48 -19.82 -21.89
N PHE A 550 10.75 -20.11 -21.65
CA PHE A 550 11.36 -20.14 -20.34
C PHE A 550 11.72 -18.70 -19.97
N ILE A 551 11.01 -18.12 -19.00
CA ILE A 551 11.11 -16.69 -18.67
C ILE A 551 12.57 -16.31 -18.41
N ASN A 552 13.04 -15.22 -19.04
CA ASN A 552 14.41 -14.70 -18.96
C ASN A 552 15.53 -15.60 -19.53
N TRP A 553 15.18 -16.69 -20.24
CA TRP A 553 16.15 -17.46 -21.03
C TRP A 553 15.85 -17.42 -22.53
N GLY A 554 14.64 -17.82 -22.92
CA GLY A 554 14.27 -17.93 -24.32
C GLY A 554 13.29 -19.08 -24.58
N ASN A 555 13.17 -19.46 -25.85
CA ASN A 555 12.25 -20.50 -26.28
C ASN A 555 12.92 -21.88 -26.28
N LEU A 556 12.22 -22.86 -25.74
CA LEU A 556 12.57 -24.28 -25.77
C LEU A 556 11.44 -25.04 -26.47
N CYS A 557 11.81 -25.99 -27.33
CA CYS A 557 10.87 -26.88 -28.00
C CYS A 557 10.79 -28.19 -27.22
N VAL A 558 9.61 -28.56 -26.74
CA VAL A 558 9.38 -29.82 -26.04
C VAL A 558 9.52 -30.96 -27.05
N THR A 559 10.44 -31.89 -26.83
CA THR A 559 10.68 -33.02 -27.75
C THR A 559 10.03 -34.29 -27.27
N ARG A 560 9.94 -34.50 -25.94
CA ARG A 560 9.37 -35.71 -25.35
C ARG A 560 8.75 -35.43 -23.98
N LEU A 561 7.62 -36.07 -23.68
CA LEU A 561 6.98 -36.02 -22.37
C LEU A 561 6.88 -37.43 -21.76
N VAL A 562 7.46 -37.61 -20.58
CA VAL A 562 7.34 -38.86 -19.82
C VAL A 562 6.19 -38.72 -18.82
N ARG A 563 5.24 -39.64 -18.86
CA ARG A 563 4.06 -39.65 -17.99
C ARG A 563 4.04 -40.89 -17.11
N ALA A 564 3.67 -40.71 -15.85
CA ALA A 564 3.38 -41.80 -14.93
C ALA A 564 2.08 -42.53 -15.32
N PRO A 565 1.82 -43.75 -14.76
CA PRO A 565 0.60 -44.50 -15.03
C PRO A 565 -0.71 -43.76 -14.68
N ASP A 566 -0.65 -42.80 -13.76
CA ASP A 566 -1.77 -41.94 -13.37
C ASP A 566 -1.96 -40.71 -14.30
N GLY A 567 -1.15 -40.59 -15.36
CA GLY A 567 -1.25 -39.53 -16.36
C GLY A 567 -0.48 -38.25 -16.04
N ARG A 568 0.17 -38.16 -14.86
CA ARG A 568 1.00 -37.02 -14.46
C ARG A 568 2.31 -36.99 -15.25
N VAL A 569 2.73 -35.83 -15.75
CA VAL A 569 4.06 -35.66 -16.34
C VAL A 569 5.13 -35.74 -15.25
N THR A 570 6.13 -36.62 -15.44
CA THR A 570 7.23 -36.83 -14.49
C THR A 570 8.58 -36.34 -15.00
N GLU A 571 8.75 -36.22 -16.31
CA GLU A 571 9.97 -35.70 -16.94
C GLU A 571 9.62 -35.09 -18.30
N VAL A 572 10.33 -34.02 -18.67
CA VAL A 572 10.21 -33.34 -19.96
C VAL A 572 11.58 -33.34 -20.62
N GLU A 573 11.66 -33.69 -21.90
CA GLU A 573 12.83 -33.40 -22.73
C GLU A 573 12.54 -32.23 -23.65
N ALA A 574 13.53 -31.36 -23.83
CA ALA A 574 13.40 -30.19 -24.66
C ALA A 574 14.70 -29.82 -25.37
N GLU A 575 14.57 -29.09 -26.47
CA GLU A 575 15.68 -28.49 -27.21
C GLU A 575 15.64 -26.96 -27.15
N LEU A 576 16.79 -26.33 -26.93
CA LEU A 576 16.95 -24.88 -27.06
C LEU A 576 16.68 -24.42 -28.49
N ARG A 577 15.81 -23.42 -28.63
CA ARG A 577 15.48 -22.72 -29.88
C ARG A 577 15.60 -21.21 -29.65
N LEU A 578 16.79 -20.78 -29.24
CA LEU A 578 17.09 -19.38 -28.88
C LEU A 578 17.10 -18.43 -30.08
N ASP A 579 17.27 -18.97 -31.29
CA ASP A 579 17.10 -18.29 -32.56
C ASP A 579 15.66 -17.78 -32.75
N ASN A 580 14.67 -18.50 -32.18
CA ASN A 580 13.29 -18.09 -32.21
C ASN A 580 12.98 -17.09 -31.09
N THR A 581 12.79 -15.82 -31.46
CA THR A 581 12.48 -14.71 -30.55
C THR A 581 10.99 -14.34 -30.50
N ASP A 582 10.09 -15.16 -31.05
CA ASP A 582 8.64 -14.97 -30.89
C ASP A 582 8.19 -15.47 -29.50
N TYR A 583 8.02 -14.53 -28.58
CA TYR A 583 7.52 -14.79 -27.22
C TYR A 583 6.05 -14.44 -27.03
N LYS A 584 5.33 -14.06 -28.10
CA LYS A 584 3.95 -13.54 -27.99
C LYS A 584 2.89 -14.64 -28.04
N LYS A 585 3.18 -15.75 -28.72
CA LYS A 585 2.24 -16.86 -28.95
C LYS A 585 2.58 -18.14 -28.21
N THR A 586 3.58 -18.10 -27.33
CA THR A 586 4.11 -19.25 -26.60
C THR A 586 3.60 -19.24 -25.16
N LEU A 587 3.43 -20.44 -24.58
CA LEU A 587 3.23 -20.59 -23.15
C LEU A 587 4.48 -20.10 -22.40
N LYS A 588 4.31 -19.39 -21.29
CA LYS A 588 5.42 -18.88 -20.48
C LYS A 588 5.51 -19.63 -19.18
N VAL A 589 6.68 -20.21 -18.90
CA VAL A 589 6.93 -20.99 -17.68
C VAL A 589 8.02 -20.36 -16.83
N THR A 590 7.84 -20.46 -15.51
CA THR A 590 8.90 -20.20 -14.53
C THR A 590 9.70 -21.47 -14.34
N TRP A 591 11.02 -21.32 -14.18
CA TRP A 591 11.94 -22.45 -14.13
C TRP A 591 13.13 -22.14 -13.22
N LEU A 592 13.78 -23.19 -12.74
CA LEU A 592 15.03 -23.13 -11.96
C LEU A 592 16.04 -24.09 -12.57
N ALA A 593 17.32 -23.75 -12.58
CA ALA A 593 18.36 -24.74 -12.85
C ALA A 593 18.38 -25.77 -11.71
N ASN A 594 18.43 -27.06 -12.05
CA ASN A 594 18.53 -28.13 -11.06
C ASN A 594 19.97 -28.25 -10.54
N LEU A 595 20.39 -27.24 -9.77
CA LEU A 595 21.71 -27.16 -9.14
C LEU A 595 21.50 -27.08 -7.62
N PRO A 596 21.66 -28.20 -6.87
CA PRO A 596 21.33 -28.25 -5.44
C PRO A 596 21.99 -27.16 -4.59
N ALA A 597 23.20 -26.74 -4.93
CA ALA A 597 23.92 -25.68 -4.22
C ALA A 597 23.30 -24.28 -4.39
N ASN A 598 22.48 -24.07 -5.43
CA ASN A 598 21.89 -22.78 -5.78
C ASN A 598 20.38 -22.73 -5.54
N LEU A 599 19.77 -23.83 -5.06
CA LEU A 599 18.35 -23.91 -4.73
C LEU A 599 18.15 -23.56 -3.26
N VAL A 600 17.39 -22.50 -2.99
CA VAL A 600 17.14 -22.02 -1.63
C VAL A 600 15.80 -22.60 -1.13
N PRO A 601 15.78 -23.35 -0.01
CA PRO A 601 14.53 -23.77 0.60
C PRO A 601 13.72 -22.57 1.08
N ALA A 602 12.44 -22.51 0.71
CA ALA A 602 11.53 -21.48 1.20
C ALA A 602 10.19 -22.10 1.66
N VAL A 603 9.52 -21.43 2.59
CA VAL A 603 8.17 -21.77 3.07
C VAL A 603 7.26 -20.60 2.75
N CYS A 604 6.33 -20.80 1.82
CA CYS A 604 5.28 -19.83 1.53
C CYS A 604 4.09 -20.06 2.47
N VAL A 605 3.71 -19.04 3.24
CA VAL A 605 2.60 -19.07 4.20
C VAL A 605 1.43 -18.28 3.62
N HIS A 606 0.30 -18.97 3.42
CA HIS A 606 -0.93 -18.39 2.92
C HIS A 606 -1.95 -18.25 4.04
N TYR A 607 -2.53 -17.05 4.17
CA TYR A 607 -3.55 -16.76 5.16
C TYR A 607 -4.90 -16.49 4.51
N ASP A 608 -5.94 -17.09 5.08
CA ASP A 608 -7.34 -16.82 4.76
C ASP A 608 -7.97 -15.95 5.87
N HIS A 609 -9.22 -15.55 5.69
CA HIS A 609 -9.97 -14.81 6.68
C HIS A 609 -10.16 -15.60 7.98
N ILE A 610 -10.07 -14.90 9.11
CA ILE A 610 -10.25 -15.49 10.45
C ILE A 610 -11.71 -15.80 10.78
N ILE A 611 -12.65 -15.08 10.14
CA ILE A 611 -14.09 -15.35 10.22
C ILE A 611 -14.60 -15.81 8.85
N SER A 612 -15.26 -16.96 8.80
CA SER A 612 -15.80 -17.56 7.57
C SER A 612 -17.02 -16.81 7.03
N LYS A 613 -17.77 -16.13 7.89
CA LYS A 613 -18.96 -15.37 7.53
C LYS A 613 -18.65 -13.88 7.27
N PRO A 614 -18.98 -13.38 6.06
CA PRO A 614 -19.42 -12.03 5.75
C PRO A 614 -19.36 -10.96 6.84
N LEU A 615 -20.52 -10.92 7.47
CA LEU A 615 -20.95 -10.05 8.51
C LEU A 615 -21.56 -10.95 9.58
N VAL A 616 -21.04 -10.85 10.80
CA VAL A 616 -21.65 -11.51 11.97
C VAL A 616 -22.75 -10.59 12.49
N GLY A 617 -23.98 -11.09 12.58
CA GLY A 617 -25.12 -10.35 13.13
C GLY A 617 -24.89 -9.94 14.59
N LYS A 618 -25.65 -8.94 15.07
CA LYS A 618 -25.50 -8.44 16.45
C LYS A 618 -25.83 -9.50 17.50
N ASP A 619 -26.80 -10.37 17.20
CA ASP A 619 -27.29 -11.41 18.10
C ASP A 619 -26.65 -12.79 17.85
N GLU A 620 -25.73 -12.87 16.88
CA GLU A 620 -25.05 -14.11 16.54
C GLU A 620 -23.72 -14.25 17.31
N ASP A 621 -23.44 -15.47 17.78
CA ASP A 621 -22.16 -15.76 18.41
C ASP A 621 -21.07 -15.93 17.34
N PHE A 622 -20.12 -14.99 17.32
CA PHE A 622 -19.00 -14.98 16.37
C PHE A 622 -18.12 -16.25 16.47
N ARG A 623 -18.12 -16.93 17.61
CA ARG A 623 -17.34 -18.15 17.85
C ARG A 623 -17.73 -19.30 16.91
N GLN A 624 -18.97 -19.31 16.43
CA GLN A 624 -19.46 -20.32 15.48
C GLN A 624 -18.90 -20.15 14.07
N PHE A 625 -18.38 -18.96 13.75
CA PHE A 625 -17.90 -18.60 12.41
C PHE A 625 -16.37 -18.50 12.33
N VAL A 626 -15.65 -19.07 13.31
CA VAL A 626 -14.18 -19.10 13.30
C VAL A 626 -13.67 -20.00 12.17
N ASN A 627 -12.77 -19.48 11.33
CA ASN A 627 -12.08 -20.27 10.32
C ASN A 627 -10.82 -20.92 10.89
N ARG A 628 -10.90 -22.21 11.19
CA ARG A 628 -9.78 -23.01 11.73
C ARG A 628 -8.74 -23.40 10.68
N ASN A 629 -9.06 -23.28 9.39
CA ASN A 629 -8.17 -23.62 8.27
C ASN A 629 -7.59 -22.35 7.61
N SER A 630 -7.40 -21.29 8.40
CA SER A 630 -7.02 -19.96 7.92
C SER A 630 -5.52 -19.76 7.68
N LYS A 631 -4.69 -20.80 7.85
CA LYS A 631 -3.23 -20.79 7.63
C LYS A 631 -2.85 -22.05 6.86
N ARG A 632 -2.16 -21.89 5.73
CA ARG A 632 -1.61 -22.98 4.91
C ARG A 632 -0.13 -22.71 4.63
N GLN A 633 0.68 -23.75 4.55
CA GLN A 633 2.12 -23.64 4.28
C GLN A 633 2.51 -24.52 3.10
N GLU A 634 3.32 -23.96 2.21
CA GLU A 634 3.81 -24.62 1.02
C GLU A 634 5.34 -24.62 1.03
N LEU A 635 5.94 -25.80 0.88
CA LEU A 635 7.38 -25.95 0.76
C LEU A 635 7.81 -25.67 -0.68
N MET A 636 8.75 -24.74 -0.83
CA MET A 636 9.18 -24.21 -2.11
C MET A 636 10.69 -24.43 -2.32
N LEU A 637 11.08 -24.55 -3.59
CA LEU A 637 12.45 -24.43 -4.05
C LEU A 637 12.57 -23.08 -4.73
N GLY A 638 13.42 -22.20 -4.20
CA GLY A 638 13.64 -20.85 -4.72
C GLY A 638 14.94 -20.71 -5.48
N ASP A 639 15.03 -19.64 -6.28
CA ASP A 639 16.30 -19.20 -6.85
C ASP A 639 17.27 -18.70 -5.75
N GLU A 640 18.56 -18.70 -6.08
CA GLU A 640 19.66 -18.28 -5.18
C GLU A 640 19.44 -16.90 -4.55
N GLY A 641 18.73 -16.01 -5.25
CA GLY A 641 18.48 -14.65 -4.78
C GLY A 641 17.65 -14.60 -3.50
N LEU A 642 16.84 -15.62 -3.22
CA LEU A 642 16.05 -15.69 -1.98
C LEU A 642 16.91 -15.81 -0.71
N ALA A 643 18.15 -16.29 -0.80
CA ALA A 643 19.05 -16.38 0.34
C ALA A 643 19.48 -15.00 0.87
N ASN A 644 19.39 -13.97 0.02
CA ASN A 644 19.83 -12.60 0.36
C ASN A 644 18.68 -11.71 0.88
N LEU A 645 17.48 -12.27 1.06
CA LEU A 645 16.35 -11.52 1.57
C LEU A 645 16.53 -11.20 3.04
N ARG A 646 16.06 -10.02 3.44
CA ARG A 646 16.01 -9.59 4.83
C ARG A 646 14.56 -9.57 5.29
N LYS A 647 14.38 -9.71 6.60
CA LYS A 647 13.07 -9.57 7.23
C LYS A 647 12.43 -8.23 6.82
N GLY A 648 11.19 -8.30 6.37
CA GLY A 648 10.41 -7.16 5.87
C GLY A 648 10.55 -6.86 4.38
N ASP A 649 11.49 -7.48 3.66
CA ASP A 649 11.60 -7.30 2.21
C ASP A 649 10.33 -7.84 1.51
N ILE A 650 9.67 -6.99 0.72
CA ILE A 650 8.50 -7.37 -0.09
C ILE A 650 8.97 -7.72 -1.50
N ILE A 651 8.64 -8.93 -1.93
CA ILE A 651 9.04 -9.49 -3.22
C ILE A 651 7.81 -9.94 -4.02
N GLN A 652 8.03 -10.24 -5.30
CA GLN A 652 7.08 -10.99 -6.10
C GLN A 652 7.70 -12.33 -6.51
N LEU A 653 7.04 -13.44 -6.17
CA LEU A 653 7.31 -14.71 -6.80
C LEU A 653 6.58 -14.73 -8.15
N GLN A 654 7.34 -14.79 -9.24
CA GLN A 654 6.79 -14.66 -10.59
C GLN A 654 5.68 -15.70 -10.82
N ARG A 655 4.56 -15.23 -11.39
CA ARG A 655 3.34 -16.02 -11.65
C ARG A 655 2.65 -16.62 -10.41
N ARG A 656 3.13 -16.33 -9.18
CA ARG A 656 2.48 -16.76 -7.93
C ARG A 656 1.81 -15.60 -7.19
N GLY A 657 2.55 -14.52 -6.93
CA GLY A 657 2.01 -13.38 -6.18
C GLY A 657 3.08 -12.61 -5.41
N PHE A 658 2.63 -11.73 -4.53
CA PHE A 658 3.50 -10.94 -3.66
C PHE A 658 3.70 -11.64 -2.33
N PHE A 659 4.90 -11.51 -1.78
CA PHE A 659 5.28 -12.10 -0.50
C PHE A 659 6.13 -11.12 0.29
N ILE A 660 6.00 -11.13 1.61
CA ILE A 660 6.91 -10.44 2.53
C ILE A 660 7.77 -11.48 3.23
N CYS A 661 9.07 -11.23 3.35
CA CYS A 661 9.98 -12.06 4.12
C CYS A 661 9.70 -11.88 5.62
N ASP A 662 9.10 -12.89 6.25
CA ASP A 662 8.83 -12.89 7.69
C ASP A 662 10.08 -13.30 8.47
N GLU A 663 10.79 -14.33 7.98
CA GLU A 663 12.09 -14.75 8.47
C GLU A 663 13.02 -15.07 7.28
N PRO A 664 14.25 -14.55 7.28
CA PRO A 664 15.20 -14.81 6.20
C PRO A 664 15.72 -16.25 6.26
N ALA A 665 16.28 -16.74 5.14
CA ALA A 665 17.04 -17.99 5.16
C ALA A 665 18.30 -17.80 6.02
N GLY A 666 18.66 -18.83 6.79
CA GLY A 666 19.81 -18.75 7.69
C GLY A 666 19.90 -19.95 8.61
N GLU A 667 20.58 -19.80 9.73
CA GLU A 667 20.63 -20.84 10.77
C GLU A 667 19.78 -20.42 11.97
N SER A 668 19.09 -21.38 12.55
CA SER A 668 18.34 -21.16 13.79
C SER A 668 19.29 -20.77 14.91
N ALA A 669 19.06 -19.61 15.53
CA ALA A 669 19.82 -19.19 16.71
C ALA A 669 19.66 -20.18 17.89
N TYR A 670 18.59 -20.98 17.90
CA TYR A 670 18.31 -21.93 18.97
C TYR A 670 18.86 -23.33 18.70
N SER A 671 18.87 -23.78 17.45
CA SER A 671 19.22 -25.16 17.08
C SER A 671 20.44 -25.30 16.18
N GLY A 672 20.97 -24.21 15.63
CA GLY A 672 22.04 -24.21 14.63
C GLY A 672 21.67 -24.86 13.29
N CYS A 673 20.43 -25.31 13.15
CA CYS A 673 19.96 -25.96 11.92
C CYS A 673 19.66 -24.91 10.86
N ALA A 674 19.97 -25.22 9.60
CA ALA A 674 19.54 -24.43 8.46
C ALA A 674 18.00 -24.28 8.47
N MET A 675 17.54 -23.04 8.40
CA MET A 675 16.14 -22.65 8.31
C MET A 675 15.82 -22.15 6.90
N PRO A 676 14.68 -22.55 6.34
CA PRO A 676 14.21 -22.00 5.07
C PRO A 676 13.84 -20.52 5.22
N CYS A 677 13.81 -19.80 4.11
CA CYS A 677 13.20 -18.47 4.08
C CYS A 677 11.68 -18.59 4.28
N TYR A 678 11.11 -17.90 5.25
CA TYR A 678 9.65 -17.83 5.46
C TYR A 678 9.07 -16.60 4.77
N LEU A 679 8.12 -16.84 3.87
CA LEU A 679 7.50 -15.86 3.01
C LEU A 679 5.99 -15.82 3.28
N ILE A 680 5.45 -14.72 3.79
CA ILE A 680 4.01 -14.55 3.98
C ILE A 680 3.39 -13.98 2.71
N ALA A 681 2.35 -14.63 2.19
CA ALA A 681 1.61 -14.15 1.03
C ALA A 681 0.91 -12.81 1.32
N VAL A 682 1.25 -11.79 0.53
CA VAL A 682 0.63 -10.47 0.56
C VAL A 682 -0.54 -10.47 -0.43
N PRO A 683 -1.78 -10.24 0.01
CA PRO A 683 -2.92 -10.19 -0.90
C PRO A 683 -2.81 -9.00 -1.87
N ASP A 684 -3.37 -9.18 -3.05
CA ASP A 684 -3.25 -8.22 -4.16
C ASP A 684 -4.59 -7.55 -4.54
N GLY A 685 -5.65 -7.86 -3.78
CA GLY A 685 -6.99 -7.31 -3.96
C GLY A 685 -7.87 -8.04 -4.99
N HIS A 686 -7.46 -9.20 -5.50
CA HIS A 686 -8.31 -10.06 -6.33
C HIS A 686 -8.92 -11.22 -5.54
N GLN A 687 -10.23 -11.44 -5.71
CA GLN A 687 -10.98 -12.55 -5.06
C GLN A 687 -10.73 -13.93 -5.67
N LYS A 688 -10.12 -13.99 -6.84
CA LYS A 688 -9.68 -15.26 -7.43
C LYS A 688 -8.26 -15.50 -6.96
N GLU A 689 -8.02 -16.64 -6.30
CA GLU A 689 -6.66 -17.15 -6.15
C GLU A 689 -5.97 -17.05 -7.52
N MET A 690 -4.82 -16.37 -7.52
CA MET A 690 -3.93 -16.36 -8.68
C MET A 690 -3.70 -17.82 -9.08
N PRO A 691 -3.80 -18.16 -10.38
CA PRO A 691 -3.63 -19.54 -10.80
C PRO A 691 -2.21 -19.98 -10.44
N THR A 692 -2.08 -20.72 -9.34
CA THR A 692 -0.92 -21.59 -9.06
C THR A 692 -0.85 -22.75 -10.06
N SER A 693 -1.88 -22.88 -10.91
CA SER A 693 -2.05 -23.92 -11.91
C SER A 693 -2.52 -23.29 -13.22
N GLY A 694 -1.77 -23.49 -14.31
CA GLY A 694 -2.36 -23.42 -15.63
C GLY A 694 -3.53 -24.40 -15.68
N SER A 695 -4.75 -23.88 -15.84
CA SER A 695 -5.99 -24.65 -16.07
C SER A 695 -6.48 -25.55 -14.93
N LYS A 696 -7.60 -25.17 -14.27
CA LYS A 696 -8.26 -26.00 -13.24
C LYS A 696 -8.74 -27.35 -13.79
N HIS A 697 -8.34 -28.45 -13.16
CA HIS A 697 -9.21 -29.62 -13.02
C HIS A 697 -10.03 -29.51 -11.73
N LYS A 698 -11.32 -29.82 -11.84
CA LYS A 698 -12.29 -29.76 -10.73
C LYS A 698 -12.35 -31.14 -10.09
N GLU A 699 -11.61 -31.35 -9.00
CA GLU A 699 -11.87 -32.49 -8.11
C GLU A 699 -12.96 -32.11 -7.10
N ALA A 700 -13.99 -32.95 -7.04
CA ALA A 700 -15.05 -32.85 -6.05
C ALA A 700 -14.55 -33.46 -4.73
N PRO A 701 -14.81 -32.85 -3.56
CA PRO A 701 -14.40 -33.43 -2.29
C PRO A 701 -15.22 -34.67 -1.99
N ALA A 702 -14.51 -35.79 -1.84
CA ALA A 702 -15.02 -36.99 -1.18
C ALA A 702 -15.07 -36.75 0.34
N GLY A 703 -16.18 -37.13 0.99
CA GLY A 703 -16.27 -37.22 2.44
C GLY A 703 -17.47 -36.51 3.07
N GLN A 704 -18.67 -37.05 2.86
CA GLN A 704 -19.70 -37.03 3.91
C GLN A 704 -20.15 -38.46 4.15
N GLU A 705 -19.65 -39.02 5.26
CA GLU A 705 -20.16 -40.24 5.84
C GLU A 705 -21.61 -40.06 6.29
N ALA A 706 -22.36 -41.12 6.07
CA ALA A 706 -23.78 -41.25 6.32
C ALA A 706 -24.12 -41.10 7.81
N LYS A 707 -25.15 -40.31 8.11
CA LYS A 707 -26.03 -40.56 9.27
C LYS A 707 -27.33 -41.16 8.78
N ALA A 708 -27.53 -42.41 9.17
CA ALA A 708 -28.77 -43.14 9.02
C ALA A 708 -29.91 -42.46 9.79
N SER A 709 -31.05 -42.31 9.14
CA SER A 709 -32.35 -42.24 9.80
C SER A 709 -33.26 -43.29 9.18
N THR A 710 -33.57 -44.29 9.99
CA THR A 710 -34.53 -45.37 9.80
C THR A 710 -35.95 -44.88 9.58
N GLY A 711 -36.69 -45.57 8.69
CA GLY A 711 -38.12 -45.81 8.88
C GLY A 711 -38.99 -45.58 7.64
N GLY A 712 -39.63 -46.66 7.14
CA GLY A 712 -40.99 -46.54 6.60
C GLY A 712 -41.28 -47.04 5.18
N ARG A 713 -41.21 -48.37 4.98
CA ARG A 713 -42.19 -49.24 4.28
C ARG A 713 -42.90 -48.79 2.98
N VAL A 714 -42.69 -49.64 1.95
CA VAL A 714 -43.70 -50.50 1.26
C VAL A 714 -44.25 -50.09 -0.12
N SER A 715 -44.07 -51.08 -1.01
CA SER A 715 -44.87 -51.49 -2.19
C SER A 715 -44.64 -50.73 -3.49
N SER A 716 -44.77 -51.31 -4.68
CA SER A 716 -44.71 -52.71 -5.18
C SER A 716 -44.92 -52.60 -6.70
N LYS A 717 -44.51 -53.65 -7.44
CA LYS A 717 -44.81 -53.93 -8.87
C LYS A 717 -44.05 -53.04 -9.87
N GLY A 718 -43.47 -53.57 -10.94
CA GLY A 718 -43.44 -54.94 -11.45
C GLY A 718 -42.98 -54.94 -12.91
N ALA A 719 -42.54 -56.12 -13.34
CA ALA A 719 -42.48 -56.61 -14.72
C ALA A 719 -41.39 -56.07 -15.68
N ALA A 720 -40.26 -56.79 -15.67
CA ALA A 720 -39.80 -57.69 -16.73
C ALA A 720 -39.87 -57.26 -18.22
N GLY A 721 -38.73 -57.37 -18.92
CA GLY A 721 -38.69 -57.34 -20.39
C GLY A 721 -37.32 -57.43 -21.07
N LYS A 722 -36.60 -58.56 -20.87
CA LYS A 722 -35.64 -59.24 -21.78
C LYS A 722 -34.47 -58.48 -22.47
N ALA A 723 -33.29 -58.89 -21.99
CA ALA A 723 -32.04 -59.27 -22.67
C ALA A 723 -31.99 -59.42 -24.21
N ALA A 724 -30.86 -59.00 -24.82
CA ALA A 724 -29.75 -59.87 -25.27
C ALA A 724 -28.79 -59.15 -26.26
N SER A 725 -27.49 -59.04 -25.92
CA SER A 725 -26.27 -59.56 -26.61
C SER A 725 -25.96 -59.06 -28.04
N LYS A 726 -24.74 -58.92 -28.57
CA LYS A 726 -23.32 -59.04 -28.18
C LYS A 726 -22.50 -58.54 -29.40
N LYS A 727 -21.34 -57.92 -29.13
CA LYS A 727 -20.03 -57.91 -29.83
C LYS A 727 -19.88 -58.11 -31.37
N ALA A 728 -19.19 -57.12 -31.95
CA ALA A 728 -17.91 -57.14 -32.70
C ALA A 728 -17.81 -57.69 -34.15
N SER A 729 -17.30 -56.86 -35.08
CA SER A 729 -16.06 -57.06 -35.87
C SER A 729 -15.95 -56.06 -37.06
N SER A 730 -14.74 -55.59 -37.33
CA SER A 730 -14.24 -54.81 -38.49
C SER A 730 -13.65 -55.75 -39.57
N PRO A 731 -13.00 -55.32 -40.70
CA PRO A 731 -13.14 -54.21 -41.68
C PRO A 731 -13.25 -54.76 -43.15
N PRO A 732 -13.00 -54.00 -44.26
CA PRO A 732 -11.63 -53.85 -44.81
C PRO A 732 -11.32 -52.51 -45.54
N ALA A 733 -10.07 -52.36 -45.96
CA ALA A 733 -9.44 -51.17 -46.56
C ALA A 733 -9.23 -51.28 -48.09
N VAL A 734 -9.22 -50.15 -48.82
CA VAL A 734 -8.33 -49.92 -50.01
C VAL A 734 -8.19 -48.41 -50.40
N THR A 735 -6.94 -47.91 -50.32
CA THR A 735 -6.13 -47.05 -51.23
C THR A 735 -6.55 -45.68 -51.85
N ALA A 736 -5.66 -44.68 -51.64
CA ALA A 736 -5.14 -43.59 -52.54
C ALA A 736 -6.11 -42.46 -52.99
N THR A 737 -5.81 -41.14 -53.07
CA THR A 737 -4.58 -40.29 -53.10
C THR A 737 -4.98 -38.78 -53.00
N VAL A 738 -4.15 -37.94 -52.37
CA VAL A 738 -3.80 -36.51 -52.66
C VAL A 738 -4.83 -35.35 -52.50
N ASN A 739 -4.36 -34.27 -51.82
CA ASN A 739 -4.76 -32.84 -51.77
C ASN A 739 -5.81 -32.30 -50.77
N GLY A 740 -5.31 -31.51 -49.79
CA GLY A 740 -5.75 -30.16 -49.40
C GLY A 740 -7.19 -29.87 -48.89
N GLY A 741 -7.30 -29.46 -47.61
CA GLY A 741 -8.45 -28.70 -47.06
C GLY A 741 -9.32 -29.46 -46.05
N GLY A 742 -9.33 -29.03 -44.78
CA GLY A 742 -10.19 -29.61 -43.74
C GLY A 742 -11.68 -29.26 -43.92
N PRO A 743 -12.63 -30.14 -43.49
CA PRO A 743 -14.05 -29.99 -43.78
C PRO A 743 -14.75 -29.01 -42.82
N GLY A 744 -15.78 -28.32 -43.32
CA GLY A 744 -16.69 -27.48 -42.52
C GLY A 744 -17.54 -28.30 -41.53
N PRO A 745 -18.34 -27.63 -40.66
CA PRO A 745 -19.13 -28.29 -39.63
C PRO A 745 -20.14 -29.27 -40.25
N ASP A 746 -20.29 -30.43 -39.62
CA ASP A 746 -21.18 -31.51 -40.06
C ASP A 746 -22.67 -31.10 -39.98
N ALA A 747 -23.51 -31.72 -40.81
CA ALA A 747 -24.93 -31.34 -40.97
C ALA A 747 -25.73 -31.31 -39.66
N ARG A 748 -25.35 -32.14 -38.67
CA ARG A 748 -26.01 -32.22 -37.37
C ARG A 748 -25.66 -31.06 -36.45
N SER A 749 -24.41 -30.58 -36.50
CA SER A 749 -24.00 -29.37 -35.80
C SER A 749 -24.68 -28.11 -36.35
N LEU A 750 -24.92 -28.07 -37.66
CA LEU A 750 -25.62 -26.97 -38.33
C LEU A 750 -27.11 -26.93 -37.98
N ASP A 751 -27.76 -28.10 -37.85
CA ASP A 751 -29.15 -28.21 -37.39
C ASP A 751 -29.30 -27.79 -35.91
N LEU A 752 -28.39 -28.25 -35.03
CA LEU A 752 -28.36 -27.82 -33.63
C LEU A 752 -28.20 -26.30 -33.48
N LEU A 753 -27.37 -25.66 -34.32
CA LEU A 753 -27.21 -24.21 -34.31
C LEU A 753 -28.52 -23.48 -34.69
N ARG A 754 -29.27 -23.98 -35.68
CA ARG A 754 -30.58 -23.43 -36.06
C ARG A 754 -31.61 -23.59 -34.95
N GLN A 755 -31.64 -24.75 -34.30
CA GLN A 755 -32.54 -25.01 -33.17
C GLN A 755 -32.24 -24.11 -31.97
N ILE A 756 -30.95 -23.87 -31.66
CA ILE A 756 -30.54 -22.94 -30.59
C ILE A 756 -30.97 -21.51 -30.91
N GLU A 757 -30.84 -21.07 -32.16
CA GLU A 757 -31.27 -19.73 -32.56
C GLU A 757 -32.79 -19.56 -32.46
N ALA A 758 -33.56 -20.51 -32.99
CA ALA A 758 -35.01 -20.52 -32.92
C ALA A 758 -35.52 -20.51 -31.47
N GLN A 759 -34.98 -21.39 -30.63
CA GLN A 759 -35.35 -21.47 -29.21
C GLN A 759 -34.92 -20.21 -28.43
N GLY A 760 -33.78 -19.63 -28.79
CA GLY A 760 -33.30 -18.37 -28.21
C GLY A 760 -34.16 -17.17 -28.59
N ASN A 761 -34.76 -17.17 -29.79
CA ASN A 761 -35.71 -16.15 -30.23
C ASN A 761 -37.04 -16.29 -29.50
N LEU A 762 -37.56 -17.51 -29.36
CA LEU A 762 -38.79 -17.79 -28.61
C LEU A 762 -38.71 -17.31 -27.14
N VAL A 763 -37.60 -17.59 -26.45
CA VAL A 763 -37.40 -17.11 -25.07
C VAL A 763 -37.32 -15.58 -25.00
N ARG A 764 -36.76 -14.92 -26.02
CA ARG A 764 -36.69 -13.45 -26.10
C ARG A 764 -38.06 -12.84 -26.37
N GLU A 765 -38.85 -13.44 -27.26
CA GLU A 765 -40.22 -13.02 -27.55
C GLU A 765 -41.13 -13.22 -26.34
N MET A 766 -41.06 -14.36 -25.65
CA MET A 766 -41.84 -14.60 -24.43
C MET A 766 -41.50 -13.61 -23.32
N LYS A 767 -40.22 -13.25 -23.17
CA LYS A 767 -39.80 -12.20 -22.22
C LYS A 767 -40.26 -10.80 -22.64
N ALA A 768 -40.23 -10.49 -23.94
CA ALA A 768 -40.74 -9.23 -24.46
C ALA A 768 -42.26 -9.10 -24.33
N ALA A 769 -42.98 -10.22 -24.47
CA ALA A 769 -44.43 -10.33 -24.31
C ALA A 769 -44.90 -10.42 -22.84
N LYS A 770 -43.97 -10.37 -21.86
CA LYS A 770 -44.24 -10.55 -20.43
C LYS A 770 -45.04 -11.82 -20.10
N ALA A 771 -44.70 -12.92 -20.79
CA ALA A 771 -45.30 -14.22 -20.52
C ALA A 771 -44.99 -14.72 -19.10
N ASP A 772 -45.78 -15.68 -18.62
CA ASP A 772 -45.64 -16.28 -17.29
C ASP A 772 -44.20 -16.78 -17.02
N ASN A 773 -43.71 -16.48 -15.82
CA ASN A 773 -42.30 -16.71 -15.46
C ASN A 773 -41.96 -18.21 -15.42
N ASN A 774 -42.90 -19.07 -15.04
CA ASN A 774 -42.69 -20.52 -15.05
C ASN A 774 -42.63 -21.05 -16.49
N ALA A 775 -43.45 -20.52 -17.40
CA ALA A 775 -43.39 -20.86 -18.82
C ALA A 775 -42.05 -20.43 -19.47
N VAL A 776 -41.55 -19.23 -19.14
CA VAL A 776 -40.24 -18.76 -19.62
C VAL A 776 -39.09 -19.63 -19.08
N GLN A 777 -39.17 -20.11 -17.84
CA GLN A 777 -38.15 -20.99 -17.25
C GLN A 777 -38.10 -22.37 -17.92
N VAL A 778 -39.24 -22.91 -18.37
CA VAL A 778 -39.30 -24.18 -19.12
C VAL A 778 -38.58 -24.05 -20.46
N GLU A 779 -38.86 -23.00 -21.23
CA GLU A 779 -38.24 -22.78 -22.53
C GLU A 779 -36.75 -22.38 -22.43
N LEU A 780 -36.35 -21.73 -21.33
CA LEU A 780 -34.95 -21.43 -21.03
C LEU A 780 -34.15 -22.70 -20.73
N LYS A 781 -34.74 -23.70 -20.03
CA LYS A 781 -34.08 -25.00 -19.81
C LYS A 781 -33.85 -25.75 -21.12
N LYS A 782 -34.82 -25.73 -22.05
CA LYS A 782 -34.64 -26.33 -23.39
C LYS A 782 -33.52 -25.66 -24.17
N LEU A 783 -33.40 -24.33 -24.11
CA LEU A 783 -32.31 -23.58 -24.75
C LEU A 783 -30.94 -23.97 -24.19
N LEU A 784 -30.83 -24.16 -22.87
CA LEU A 784 -29.60 -24.59 -22.22
C LEU A 784 -29.22 -26.03 -22.59
N GLN A 785 -30.20 -26.92 -22.71
CA GLN A 785 -29.98 -28.29 -23.16
C GLN A 785 -29.47 -28.33 -24.61
N LEU A 786 -30.09 -27.61 -25.53
CA LEU A 786 -29.66 -27.55 -26.93
C LEU A 786 -28.22 -27.03 -27.08
N LYS A 787 -27.82 -26.05 -26.25
CA LYS A 787 -26.43 -25.55 -26.22
C LYS A 787 -25.44 -26.58 -25.67
N ALA A 788 -25.86 -27.37 -24.68
CA ALA A 788 -25.05 -28.47 -24.16
C ALA A 788 -24.88 -29.58 -25.20
N ASP A 789 -25.96 -29.93 -25.92
CA ASP A 789 -25.94 -30.93 -26.98
C ASP A 789 -25.05 -30.48 -28.16
N PHE A 790 -25.11 -29.21 -28.55
CA PHE A 790 -24.18 -28.63 -29.53
C PHE A 790 -22.72 -28.68 -29.08
N LYS A 791 -22.44 -28.36 -27.81
CA LYS A 791 -21.07 -28.44 -27.26
C LYS A 791 -20.55 -29.88 -27.23
N SER A 792 -21.41 -30.82 -26.86
CA SER A 792 -21.08 -32.26 -26.82
C SER A 792 -20.79 -32.81 -28.23
N HIS A 793 -21.55 -32.36 -29.23
CA HIS A 793 -21.42 -32.85 -30.61
C HIS A 793 -20.28 -32.18 -31.39
N SER A 794 -20.12 -30.85 -31.26
CA SER A 794 -19.15 -30.07 -32.06
C SER A 794 -17.83 -29.80 -31.35
N GLY A 795 -17.74 -30.07 -30.04
CA GLY A 795 -16.61 -29.68 -29.20
C GLY A 795 -16.46 -28.16 -28.98
N GLN A 796 -17.36 -27.34 -29.55
CA GLN A 796 -17.30 -25.88 -29.48
C GLN A 796 -18.44 -25.31 -28.62
N ASP A 797 -18.12 -24.29 -27.82
CA ASP A 797 -19.15 -23.50 -27.13
C ASP A 797 -19.93 -22.65 -28.13
N TRP A 798 -21.26 -22.64 -27.99
CA TRP A 798 -22.13 -21.83 -28.84
C TRP A 798 -21.77 -20.34 -28.77
N LYS A 799 -21.58 -19.69 -29.92
CA LYS A 799 -21.47 -18.24 -30.09
C LYS A 799 -22.46 -17.75 -31.15
N PRO A 800 -23.00 -16.52 -31.03
CA PRO A 800 -24.05 -16.01 -31.92
C PRO A 800 -23.67 -15.94 -33.40
N ASP A 801 -22.39 -15.86 -33.71
CA ASP A 801 -21.85 -15.73 -35.08
C ASP A 801 -21.52 -17.07 -35.75
N LEU A 802 -21.65 -18.20 -35.05
CA LEU A 802 -21.30 -19.52 -35.58
C LEU A 802 -22.24 -19.98 -36.70
N LEU A 803 -23.54 -19.69 -36.62
CA LEU A 803 -24.49 -20.06 -37.68
C LEU A 803 -24.23 -19.27 -38.97
N GLN A 804 -23.88 -17.98 -38.85
CA GLN A 804 -23.50 -17.13 -39.98
C GLN A 804 -22.18 -17.55 -40.63
N LYS A 805 -21.23 -18.07 -39.84
CA LYS A 805 -19.97 -18.63 -40.35
C LYS A 805 -20.17 -19.99 -41.01
N ALA A 806 -21.10 -20.80 -40.50
CA ALA A 806 -21.42 -22.12 -41.06
C ALA A 806 -22.22 -22.02 -42.38
N SER A 807 -23.05 -20.99 -42.56
CA SER A 807 -23.81 -20.77 -43.80
C SER A 807 -23.00 -20.13 -44.95
N ALA A 808 -21.76 -19.72 -44.69
CA ALA A 808 -20.87 -19.12 -45.70
C ALA A 808 -20.04 -20.16 -46.48
N ALA A 809 -20.29 -21.46 -46.26
CA ALA A 809 -19.54 -22.58 -46.82
C ALA A 809 -20.31 -23.36 -47.92
N ASP A 810 -21.26 -22.74 -48.62
CA ASP A 810 -21.85 -23.28 -49.85
C ASP A 810 -21.14 -22.68 -51.10
N PRO A 811 -20.57 -23.50 -52.01
CA PRO A 811 -19.80 -23.02 -53.15
C PRO A 811 -20.70 -22.86 -54.39
N ALA A 812 -21.37 -21.72 -54.53
CA ALA A 812 -22.08 -21.41 -55.78
C ALA A 812 -22.20 -19.90 -56.04
N THR A 813 -21.07 -19.19 -56.16
CA THR A 813 -20.89 -18.10 -57.15
C THR A 813 -19.45 -17.59 -57.08
N ALA A 814 -18.60 -18.12 -57.96
CA ALA A 814 -17.31 -17.53 -58.26
C ALA A 814 -17.51 -16.38 -59.26
N ALA A 815 -17.01 -15.19 -58.94
CA ALA A 815 -16.75 -14.13 -59.91
C ALA A 815 -15.39 -13.48 -59.61
N ALA A 816 -14.70 -13.14 -60.70
CA ALA A 816 -13.27 -12.91 -60.89
C ALA A 816 -12.67 -11.66 -60.17
N PRO A 817 -11.33 -11.49 -60.14
CA PRO A 817 -10.64 -10.54 -59.25
C PRO A 817 -10.78 -9.08 -59.72
N PRO A 818 -10.80 -8.08 -58.82
CA PRO A 818 -10.95 -6.69 -59.24
C PRO A 818 -9.62 -6.07 -59.69
N PRO A 819 -9.67 -5.13 -60.66
CA PRO A 819 -8.52 -4.45 -61.22
C PRO A 819 -7.98 -3.38 -60.26
N GLN A 820 -6.72 -3.00 -60.48
CA GLN A 820 -6.04 -1.91 -59.79
C GLN A 820 -6.69 -0.55 -60.13
N GLY A 821 -6.94 0.27 -59.11
CA GLY A 821 -7.07 1.74 -59.23
C GLY A 821 -8.38 2.38 -58.77
N SER A 822 -8.60 2.53 -57.45
CA SER A 822 -9.23 3.71 -56.78
C SER A 822 -9.57 3.38 -55.31
N GLY A 823 -8.57 3.47 -54.42
CA GLY A 823 -8.73 3.17 -52.99
C GLY A 823 -9.64 4.16 -52.26
N LEU A 824 -10.63 3.65 -51.51
CA LEU A 824 -11.53 4.32 -50.53
C LEU A 824 -12.39 5.53 -51.00
N GLN A 825 -11.93 6.32 -51.97
CA GLN A 825 -12.60 7.51 -52.52
C GLN A 825 -13.93 7.18 -53.18
N GLN A 826 -14.04 6.02 -53.84
CA GLN A 826 -15.28 5.56 -54.47
C GLN A 826 -16.42 5.33 -53.45
N PHE A 827 -16.09 5.11 -52.18
CA PHE A 827 -17.07 4.91 -51.11
C PHE A 827 -17.36 6.18 -50.31
N LYS A 828 -16.75 7.33 -50.66
CA LYS A 828 -16.97 8.61 -50.00
C LYS A 828 -18.46 8.98 -49.91
N PRO A 829 -19.28 8.89 -50.97
CA PRO A 829 -20.70 9.23 -50.89
C PRO A 829 -21.48 8.33 -49.92
N LEU A 830 -21.09 7.06 -49.81
CA LEU A 830 -21.71 6.10 -48.90
C LEU A 830 -21.27 6.35 -47.45
N LEU A 831 -20.00 6.68 -47.23
CA LEU A 831 -19.46 7.06 -45.91
C LEU A 831 -20.08 8.36 -45.38
N GLU A 832 -20.33 9.35 -46.24
CA GLU A 832 -21.04 10.59 -45.90
C GLU A 832 -22.50 10.32 -45.49
N LYS A 833 -23.20 9.43 -46.21
CA LYS A 833 -24.57 9.01 -45.85
C LYS A 833 -24.61 8.30 -44.50
N ILE A 834 -23.64 7.43 -44.20
CA ILE A 834 -23.56 6.77 -42.89
C ILE A 834 -23.31 7.79 -41.78
N ALA A 835 -22.44 8.77 -42.01
CA ALA A 835 -22.18 9.84 -41.04
C ALA A 835 -23.43 10.70 -40.79
N ALA A 836 -24.08 11.17 -41.85
CA ALA A 836 -25.29 11.98 -41.78
C ALA A 836 -26.46 11.23 -41.10
N GLN A 837 -26.66 9.95 -41.42
CA GLN A 837 -27.69 9.14 -40.77
C GLN A 837 -27.37 8.90 -39.28
N GLY A 838 -26.09 8.75 -38.94
CA GLY A 838 -25.63 8.67 -37.55
C GLY A 838 -25.89 9.95 -36.75
N ASP A 839 -25.73 11.12 -37.39
CA ASP A 839 -26.08 12.42 -36.81
C ASP A 839 -27.59 12.56 -36.64
N LEU A 840 -28.40 12.13 -37.62
CA LEU A 840 -29.86 12.14 -37.52
C LEU A 840 -30.35 11.29 -36.34
N VAL A 841 -29.80 10.08 -36.13
CA VAL A 841 -30.14 9.25 -34.97
C VAL A 841 -29.77 9.92 -33.65
N ARG A 842 -28.63 10.63 -33.59
CA ARG A 842 -28.21 11.38 -32.40
C ARG A 842 -29.15 12.56 -32.12
N ASP A 843 -29.54 13.28 -33.16
CA ASP A 843 -30.46 14.41 -33.06
C ASP A 843 -31.88 13.98 -32.67
N LEU A 844 -32.40 12.90 -33.24
CA LEU A 844 -33.71 12.36 -32.87
C LEU A 844 -33.74 11.89 -31.41
N LYS A 845 -32.65 11.27 -30.93
CA LYS A 845 -32.50 10.89 -29.52
C LYS A 845 -32.36 12.11 -28.60
N ALA A 846 -31.62 13.13 -29.01
CA ALA A 846 -31.45 14.36 -28.24
C ALA A 846 -32.76 15.16 -28.13
N LYS A 847 -33.58 15.16 -29.19
CA LYS A 847 -34.88 15.83 -29.26
C LYS A 847 -36.04 15.02 -28.65
N LYS A 848 -35.77 13.83 -28.09
CA LYS A 848 -36.79 12.90 -27.55
C LYS A 848 -37.92 12.61 -28.55
N ALA A 849 -37.56 12.39 -29.82
CA ALA A 849 -38.50 11.98 -30.85
C ALA A 849 -39.16 10.63 -30.51
N ASP A 850 -40.25 10.30 -31.20
CA ASP A 850 -40.97 9.05 -30.96
C ASP A 850 -40.09 7.82 -31.24
N GLN A 851 -40.38 6.74 -30.51
CA GLN A 851 -39.58 5.50 -30.56
C GLN A 851 -39.63 4.84 -31.94
N ALA A 852 -40.70 5.04 -32.72
CA ALA A 852 -40.81 4.47 -34.06
C ALA A 852 -39.89 5.19 -35.05
N ALA A 853 -39.81 6.52 -34.98
CA ALA A 853 -38.90 7.34 -35.78
C ALA A 853 -37.43 7.07 -35.44
N ILE A 854 -37.09 6.94 -34.15
CA ILE A 854 -35.73 6.58 -33.73
C ILE A 854 -35.37 5.17 -34.23
N LYS A 855 -36.28 4.20 -34.11
CA LYS A 855 -36.05 2.83 -34.57
C LYS A 855 -35.85 2.78 -36.09
N SER A 856 -36.71 3.44 -36.86
CA SER A 856 -36.59 3.52 -38.32
C SER A 856 -35.26 4.14 -38.76
N ALA A 857 -34.82 5.23 -38.12
CA ALA A 857 -33.55 5.87 -38.43
C ALA A 857 -32.33 4.99 -38.06
N VAL A 858 -32.42 4.20 -36.98
CA VAL A 858 -31.39 3.23 -36.57
C VAL A 858 -31.32 2.06 -37.56
N ASP A 859 -32.47 1.55 -38.02
CA ASP A 859 -32.51 0.46 -38.99
C ASP A 859 -31.89 0.88 -40.34
N GLN A 860 -32.16 2.12 -40.79
CA GLN A 860 -31.50 2.70 -41.97
C GLN A 860 -29.98 2.86 -41.78
N LEU A 861 -29.52 3.27 -40.58
CA LEU A 861 -28.09 3.37 -40.29
C LEU A 861 -27.39 2.01 -40.33
N LEU A 862 -28.06 0.96 -39.83
CA LEU A 862 -27.55 -0.41 -39.87
C LEU A 862 -27.48 -0.94 -41.31
N GLN A 863 -28.50 -0.64 -42.13
CA GLN A 863 -28.51 -1.00 -43.54
C GLN A 863 -27.36 -0.33 -44.30
N LEU A 864 -27.15 0.98 -44.13
CA LEU A 864 -26.07 1.69 -44.81
C LEU A 864 -24.68 1.16 -44.42
N LYS A 865 -24.51 0.74 -43.16
CA LYS A 865 -23.26 0.10 -42.71
C LYS A 865 -23.08 -1.31 -43.28
N ALA A 866 -24.16 -2.07 -43.42
CA ALA A 866 -24.15 -3.37 -44.07
C ALA A 866 -23.79 -3.23 -45.56
N ASP A 867 -24.37 -2.24 -46.24
CA ASP A 867 -24.07 -1.94 -47.64
C ASP A 867 -22.60 -1.55 -47.81
N PHE A 868 -22.05 -0.69 -46.94
CA PHE A 868 -20.63 -0.36 -46.96
C PHE A 868 -19.73 -1.58 -46.75
N LYS A 869 -20.08 -2.48 -45.82
CA LYS A 869 -19.33 -3.72 -45.58
C LYS A 869 -19.39 -4.66 -46.77
N SER A 870 -20.55 -4.78 -47.41
CA SER A 870 -20.74 -5.62 -48.59
C SER A 870 -19.95 -5.11 -49.80
N HIS A 871 -19.87 -3.79 -49.99
CA HIS A 871 -19.21 -3.20 -51.16
C HIS A 871 -17.70 -2.97 -50.96
N SER A 872 -17.24 -2.73 -49.72
CA SER A 872 -15.83 -2.41 -49.43
C SER A 872 -15.05 -3.55 -48.76
N GLY A 873 -15.75 -4.58 -48.26
CA GLY A 873 -15.15 -5.65 -47.44
C GLY A 873 -14.69 -5.19 -46.04
N GLN A 874 -14.89 -3.92 -45.68
CA GLN A 874 -14.47 -3.34 -44.39
C GLN A 874 -15.66 -2.94 -43.53
N ASP A 875 -15.55 -3.18 -42.22
CA ASP A 875 -16.49 -2.63 -41.25
C ASP A 875 -16.32 -1.11 -41.15
N TRP A 876 -17.45 -0.39 -41.09
CA TRP A 876 -17.43 1.07 -40.99
C TRP A 876 -16.69 1.54 -39.73
N LYS A 877 -15.77 2.50 -39.91
CA LYS A 877 -15.10 3.26 -38.84
C LYS A 877 -15.14 4.76 -39.17
N PRO A 878 -15.27 5.66 -38.18
CA PRO A 878 -15.36 7.11 -38.41
C PRO A 878 -14.18 7.71 -39.22
N GLU A 879 -12.99 7.16 -39.02
CA GLU A 879 -11.74 7.61 -39.68
C GLU A 879 -11.70 7.33 -41.19
N LEU A 880 -12.56 6.43 -41.70
CA LEU A 880 -12.58 6.06 -43.12
C LEU A 880 -13.09 7.22 -43.99
N LEU A 881 -14.00 8.04 -43.49
CA LEU A 881 -14.50 9.23 -44.20
C LEU A 881 -13.41 10.29 -44.38
N GLN A 882 -12.53 10.45 -43.38
CA GLN A 882 -11.38 11.35 -43.47
C GLN A 882 -10.35 10.87 -44.50
N LYS A 883 -10.11 9.55 -44.56
CA LYS A 883 -9.20 8.94 -45.55
C LYS A 883 -9.76 8.96 -46.98
N ALA A 884 -11.08 9.09 -47.13
CA ALA A 884 -11.78 9.19 -48.40
C ALA A 884 -11.94 10.64 -48.90
N THR A 885 -11.21 11.62 -48.37
CA THR A 885 -11.26 13.03 -48.82
C THR A 885 -9.86 13.47 -49.30
N PRO A 886 -9.67 13.93 -50.56
CA PRO A 886 -8.34 14.35 -51.05
C PRO A 886 -7.88 15.67 -50.42
N ALA A 887 -6.57 15.80 -50.19
CA ALA A 887 -5.91 17.04 -49.76
C ALA A 887 -5.67 18.01 -50.95
N ALA A 888 -5.86 19.31 -50.72
CA ALA A 888 -5.60 20.37 -51.70
C ALA A 888 -4.07 20.53 -52.00
N PRO A 889 -3.67 20.97 -53.20
CA PRO A 889 -2.29 20.85 -53.69
C PRO A 889 -1.30 21.84 -53.07
N ALA A 890 -0.09 21.35 -52.81
CA ALA A 890 1.06 22.08 -52.27
C ALA A 890 1.87 22.79 -53.37
N ALA A 891 2.30 24.03 -53.09
CA ALA A 891 3.41 24.68 -53.79
C ALA A 891 4.76 24.20 -53.23
N ALA A 892 5.74 24.00 -54.11
CA ALA A 892 7.12 23.57 -53.81
C ALA A 892 8.11 24.77 -53.74
N PRO A 893 9.43 24.57 -53.50
CA PRO A 893 10.04 24.18 -52.23
C PRO A 893 11.15 25.18 -51.80
N ALA A 894 11.42 25.30 -50.49
CA ALA A 894 12.62 25.99 -50.00
C ALA A 894 13.25 25.23 -48.81
N THR A 895 14.44 24.68 -49.10
CA THR A 895 15.64 24.49 -48.27
C THR A 895 15.54 23.88 -46.86
N ALA A 896 16.40 22.86 -46.66
CA ALA A 896 16.70 22.18 -45.41
C ALA A 896 17.01 23.14 -44.24
N ALA A 897 16.41 22.87 -43.08
CA ALA A 897 16.84 23.40 -41.79
C ALA A 897 16.67 22.37 -40.66
N ALA A 898 17.62 22.45 -39.73
CA ALA A 898 18.01 21.64 -38.58
C ALA A 898 16.91 21.19 -37.58
N PRO A 899 17.21 20.24 -36.65
CA PRO A 899 16.24 19.76 -35.65
C PRO A 899 15.87 20.87 -34.63
N PRO A 900 14.68 20.80 -34.01
CA PRO A 900 14.15 21.91 -33.22
C PRO A 900 14.91 22.11 -31.89
N PRO A 901 15.17 23.36 -31.47
CA PRO A 901 15.92 23.65 -30.26
C PRO A 901 15.04 23.51 -29.02
N GLN A 902 15.69 23.14 -27.92
CA GLN A 902 15.13 23.08 -26.59
C GLN A 902 14.75 24.49 -26.09
N GLY A 903 13.57 24.63 -25.47
CA GLY A 903 13.23 25.66 -24.48
C GLY A 903 13.23 27.13 -24.93
N SER A 904 12.18 27.58 -25.65
CA SER A 904 11.75 29.00 -25.69
C SER A 904 10.47 29.24 -26.53
N GLY A 905 10.09 28.31 -27.41
CA GLY A 905 9.05 28.54 -28.43
C GLY A 905 7.59 28.69 -27.97
N LEU A 906 7.24 28.44 -26.71
CA LEU A 906 5.85 28.54 -26.22
C LEU A 906 5.47 29.93 -25.67
N GLN A 907 6.47 30.73 -25.29
CA GLN A 907 6.24 32.07 -24.71
C GLN A 907 5.58 33.03 -25.69
N GLN A 908 5.95 32.96 -26.97
CA GLN A 908 5.36 33.81 -28.03
C GLN A 908 3.85 33.59 -28.21
N PHE A 909 3.32 32.43 -27.80
CA PHE A 909 1.90 32.10 -27.89
C PHE A 909 1.12 32.40 -26.60
N LYS A 910 1.76 32.95 -25.56
CA LYS A 910 1.11 33.28 -24.28
C LYS A 910 -0.15 34.15 -24.45
N PRO A 911 -0.15 35.24 -25.24
CA PRO A 911 -1.34 36.07 -25.41
C PRO A 911 -2.51 35.31 -26.06
N LEU A 912 -2.20 34.36 -26.96
CA LEU A 912 -3.21 33.54 -27.62
C LEU A 912 -3.77 32.47 -26.68
N LEU A 913 -2.91 31.86 -25.84
CA LEU A 913 -3.33 30.92 -24.80
C LEU A 913 -4.20 31.59 -23.73
N GLU A 914 -3.91 32.84 -23.35
CA GLU A 914 -4.71 33.65 -22.42
C GLU A 914 -6.12 33.89 -22.97
N LYS A 915 -6.22 34.24 -24.27
CA LYS A 915 -7.52 34.39 -24.94
C LYS A 915 -8.32 33.08 -24.98
N ILE A 916 -7.66 31.94 -25.21
CA ILE A 916 -8.33 30.63 -25.19
C ILE A 916 -8.81 30.29 -23.77
N ALA A 917 -8.03 30.59 -22.74
CA ALA A 917 -8.40 30.37 -21.35
C ALA A 917 -9.62 31.22 -20.96
N ALA A 918 -9.57 32.53 -21.22
CA ALA A 918 -10.66 33.46 -20.93
C ALA A 918 -11.96 33.10 -21.66
N GLN A 919 -11.87 32.74 -22.94
CA GLN A 919 -13.04 32.29 -23.71
C GLN A 919 -13.58 30.94 -23.19
N GLY A 920 -12.69 30.06 -22.71
CA GLY A 920 -13.07 28.81 -22.05
C GLY A 920 -13.85 29.03 -20.76
N ASP A 921 -13.45 30.01 -19.95
CA ASP A 921 -14.15 30.43 -18.73
C ASP A 921 -15.52 31.03 -19.05
N LEU A 922 -15.61 31.90 -20.07
CA LEU A 922 -16.90 32.45 -20.51
C LEU A 922 -17.88 31.34 -20.92
N VAL A 923 -17.42 30.33 -21.65
CA VAL A 923 -18.27 29.17 -22.02
C VAL A 923 -18.70 28.36 -20.79
N ARG A 924 -17.82 28.20 -19.80
CA ARG A 924 -18.16 27.53 -18.52
C ARG A 924 -19.20 28.31 -17.74
N ASP A 925 -19.04 29.63 -17.65
CA ASP A 925 -19.96 30.51 -16.93
C ASP A 925 -21.34 30.59 -17.59
N LEU A 926 -21.39 30.70 -18.92
CA LEU A 926 -22.66 30.69 -19.65
C LEU A 926 -23.41 29.36 -19.47
N LYS A 927 -22.67 28.24 -19.44
CA LYS A 927 -23.25 26.91 -19.15
C LYS A 927 -23.70 26.77 -17.69
N ALA A 928 -22.92 27.28 -16.74
CA ALA A 928 -23.26 27.25 -15.32
C ALA A 928 -24.52 28.09 -15.01
N LYS A 929 -24.67 29.24 -15.70
CA LYS A 929 -25.84 30.11 -15.60
C LYS A 929 -27.07 29.63 -16.39
N LYS A 930 -26.99 28.46 -17.03
CA LYS A 930 -28.07 27.89 -17.89
C LYS A 930 -28.54 28.88 -18.96
N ALA A 931 -27.60 29.64 -19.54
CA ALA A 931 -27.91 30.52 -20.66
C ALA A 931 -28.44 29.70 -21.86
N ASP A 932 -29.25 30.33 -22.70
CA ASP A 932 -29.83 29.68 -23.86
C ASP A 932 -28.77 29.25 -24.89
N GLN A 933 -29.15 28.34 -25.79
CA GLN A 933 -28.23 27.89 -26.83
C GLN A 933 -27.83 29.01 -27.80
N ALA A 934 -28.64 30.05 -27.94
CA ALA A 934 -28.34 31.20 -28.79
C ALA A 934 -27.17 32.03 -28.23
N ALA A 935 -26.99 32.08 -26.91
CA ALA A 935 -25.87 32.74 -26.24
C ALA A 935 -24.65 31.83 -26.07
N VAL A 936 -24.84 30.51 -25.87
CA VAL A 936 -23.72 29.56 -25.65
C VAL A 936 -23.02 29.20 -26.96
N LYS A 937 -23.76 29.05 -28.06
CA LYS A 937 -23.22 28.56 -29.34
C LYS A 937 -22.15 29.50 -29.93
N PRO A 938 -22.35 30.84 -30.01
CA PRO A 938 -21.32 31.75 -30.51
C PRO A 938 -20.03 31.72 -29.67
N ALA A 939 -20.15 31.62 -28.34
CA ALA A 939 -19.00 31.57 -27.45
C ALA A 939 -18.18 30.28 -27.62
N VAL A 940 -18.84 29.15 -27.89
CA VAL A 940 -18.19 27.86 -28.22
C VAL A 940 -17.52 27.90 -29.58
N ASP A 941 -18.16 28.49 -30.59
CA ASP A 941 -17.60 28.62 -31.93
C ASP A 941 -16.33 29.49 -31.92
N GLN A 942 -16.34 30.59 -31.15
CA GLN A 942 -15.16 31.44 -30.95
C GLN A 942 -14.03 30.71 -30.19
N LEU A 943 -14.36 29.87 -29.20
CA LEU A 943 -13.36 29.05 -28.50
C LEU A 943 -12.70 28.03 -29.45
N LEU A 944 -13.47 27.43 -30.35
CA LEU A 944 -12.97 26.50 -31.36
C LEU A 944 -12.08 27.22 -32.39
N ALA A 945 -12.47 28.42 -32.82
CA ALA A 945 -11.67 29.25 -33.71
C ALA A 945 -10.30 29.60 -33.11
N LEU A 946 -10.27 30.06 -31.85
CA LEU A 946 -9.01 30.39 -31.15
C LEU A 946 -8.10 29.16 -30.98
N LYS A 947 -8.67 27.98 -30.72
CA LYS A 947 -7.90 26.72 -30.66
C LYS A 947 -7.36 26.29 -32.01
N ALA A 948 -8.13 26.50 -33.09
CA ALA A 948 -7.68 26.24 -34.45
C ALA A 948 -6.55 27.20 -34.85
N GLU A 949 -6.64 28.47 -34.48
CA GLU A 949 -5.59 29.47 -34.67
C GLU A 949 -4.30 29.09 -33.93
N PHE A 950 -4.41 28.68 -32.67
CA PHE A 950 -3.26 28.17 -31.90
C PHE A 950 -2.63 26.95 -32.58
N LYS A 951 -3.44 26.00 -33.07
CA LYS A 951 -2.94 24.83 -33.78
C LYS A 951 -2.25 25.19 -35.10
N ALA A 952 -2.79 26.15 -35.83
CA ALA A 952 -2.22 26.62 -37.09
C ALA A 952 -0.86 27.33 -36.88
N GLN A 953 -0.74 28.15 -35.83
CA GLN A 953 0.48 28.93 -35.56
C GLN A 953 1.56 28.14 -34.82
N SER A 954 1.18 27.21 -33.93
CA SER A 954 2.14 26.45 -33.11
C SER A 954 2.41 25.03 -33.62
N GLY A 955 1.56 24.48 -34.51
CA GLY A 955 1.57 23.07 -34.90
C GLY A 955 1.11 22.11 -33.79
N MET A 956 0.70 22.62 -32.62
CA MET A 956 0.32 21.84 -31.44
C MET A 956 -1.18 21.94 -31.14
N ASP A 957 -1.78 20.83 -30.70
CA ASP A 957 -3.14 20.86 -30.16
C ASP A 957 -3.18 21.53 -28.78
N HIS A 958 -4.13 22.45 -28.59
CA HIS A 958 -4.31 23.14 -27.31
C HIS A 958 -4.72 22.16 -26.20
N LYS A 959 -3.90 22.07 -25.13
CA LYS A 959 -4.25 21.36 -23.88
C LYS A 959 -4.61 22.38 -22.77
N PRO A 960 -5.61 22.12 -21.92
CA PRO A 960 -6.05 23.07 -20.88
C PRO A 960 -4.94 23.58 -19.94
N ASP A 961 -3.93 22.75 -19.68
CA ASP A 961 -2.87 23.08 -18.72
C ASP A 961 -1.66 23.81 -19.33
N LEU A 962 -1.65 24.05 -20.64
CA LEU A 962 -0.48 24.60 -21.35
C LEU A 962 -0.08 25.98 -20.79
N ILE A 963 -1.05 26.83 -20.50
CA ILE A 963 -0.80 28.17 -19.96
C ILE A 963 -0.27 28.13 -18.53
N LYS A 964 -0.80 27.22 -17.71
CA LYS A 964 -0.34 27.00 -16.33
C LYS A 964 1.10 26.48 -16.31
N GLN A 965 1.44 25.58 -17.24
CA GLN A 965 2.82 25.08 -17.43
C GLN A 965 3.76 26.20 -17.88
N LEU A 966 3.31 27.09 -18.78
CA LEU A 966 4.10 28.22 -19.24
C LEU A 966 4.35 29.24 -18.13
N ASP A 967 3.33 29.56 -17.33
CA ASP A 967 3.49 30.45 -16.17
C ASP A 967 4.40 29.86 -15.10
N GLN A 968 4.32 28.56 -14.84
CA GLN A 968 5.23 27.85 -13.94
C GLN A 968 6.67 27.85 -14.46
N GLN A 969 6.87 27.68 -15.77
CA GLN A 969 8.19 27.77 -16.39
C GLN A 969 8.78 29.19 -16.32
N LEU A 970 7.97 30.22 -16.55
CA LEU A 970 8.38 31.62 -16.42
C LEU A 970 8.71 32.01 -14.97
N GLN A 971 7.94 31.51 -13.99
CA GLN A 971 8.20 31.72 -12.57
C GLN A 971 9.46 31.00 -12.09
N ALA A 972 9.71 29.77 -12.56
CA ALA A 972 10.92 29.01 -12.24
C ALA A 972 12.18 29.66 -12.83
N ALA A 973 12.11 30.20 -14.05
CA ALA A 973 13.22 30.93 -14.68
C ALA A 973 13.53 32.26 -13.97
N GLY A 974 12.50 33.00 -13.51
CA GLY A 974 12.70 34.22 -12.72
C GLY A 974 13.29 33.96 -11.32
N ALA A 975 12.94 32.82 -10.71
CA ALA A 975 13.46 32.42 -9.40
C ALA A 975 14.94 32.02 -9.45
N SER A 976 15.41 31.37 -10.52
CA SER A 976 16.82 30.98 -10.65
C SER A 976 17.75 32.18 -10.81
N VAL A 977 17.35 33.18 -11.62
CA VAL A 977 18.12 34.41 -11.84
C VAL A 977 18.28 35.22 -10.53
N GLY A 978 17.22 35.32 -9.72
CA GLY A 978 17.28 35.99 -8.42
C GLY A 978 18.19 35.28 -7.40
N LEU A 979 18.24 33.94 -7.45
CA LEU A 979 19.09 33.11 -6.58
C LEU A 979 20.58 33.27 -6.89
N ASP A 980 20.95 33.30 -8.17
CA ASP A 980 22.34 33.47 -8.58
C ASP A 980 22.88 34.87 -8.24
N GLN A 981 22.03 35.90 -8.34
CA GLN A 981 22.39 37.26 -7.92
C GLN A 981 22.53 37.38 -6.39
N LEU A 982 21.70 36.68 -5.61
CA LEU A 982 21.87 36.62 -4.15
C LEU A 982 23.19 35.94 -3.76
N ARG A 983 23.63 34.91 -4.48
CA ARG A 983 24.95 34.27 -4.28
C ARG A 983 26.09 35.23 -4.55
N GLN A 984 26.01 36.04 -5.61
CA GLN A 984 27.01 37.07 -5.93
C GLN A 984 27.07 38.16 -4.84
N ILE A 985 25.93 38.61 -4.33
CA ILE A 985 25.86 39.56 -3.21
C ILE A 985 26.49 38.96 -1.95
N LYS A 986 26.22 37.69 -1.64
CA LYS A 986 26.83 37.00 -0.50
C LYS A 986 28.35 36.94 -0.63
N ALA A 987 28.86 36.50 -1.77
CA ALA A 987 30.29 36.39 -2.02
C ALA A 987 31.01 37.74 -1.95
N ALA A 988 30.44 38.79 -2.52
CA ALA A 988 30.98 40.15 -2.43
C ALA A 988 30.95 40.68 -0.98
N GLY A 989 29.87 40.40 -0.24
CA GLY A 989 29.72 40.79 1.16
C GLY A 989 30.70 40.09 2.10
N ASP A 990 30.92 38.79 1.89
CA ASP A 990 31.89 37.99 2.65
C ASP A 990 33.32 38.47 2.37
N ARG A 991 33.64 38.86 1.12
CA ARG A 991 34.94 39.42 0.74
C ARG A 991 35.21 40.77 1.41
N VAL A 992 34.20 41.66 1.46
CA VAL A 992 34.29 42.93 2.20
C VAL A 992 34.51 42.68 3.70
N ARG A 993 33.83 41.68 4.29
CA ARG A 993 33.99 41.33 5.71
C ARG A 993 35.39 40.81 6.01
N ALA A 994 35.90 39.90 5.19
CA ALA A 994 37.24 39.35 5.32
C ALA A 994 38.33 40.45 5.23
N MET A 995 38.20 41.40 4.29
CA MET A 995 39.13 42.52 4.17
C MET A 995 39.08 43.49 5.36
N LYS A 996 37.89 43.68 5.96
CA LYS A 996 37.78 44.46 7.22
C LYS A 996 38.43 43.74 8.39
N GLU A 997 38.27 42.42 8.49
CA GLU A 997 38.85 41.60 9.55
C GLU A 997 40.38 41.50 9.43
N SER A 998 40.94 41.56 8.22
CA SER A 998 42.39 41.60 7.97
C SER A 998 43.03 42.99 8.13
N GLY A 999 42.27 44.00 8.55
CA GLY A 999 42.77 45.35 8.80
C GLY A 999 43.07 46.18 7.54
N ALA A 1000 42.45 45.87 6.39
CA ALA A 1000 42.68 46.59 5.14
C ALA A 1000 42.28 48.08 5.25
N GLY A 1001 43.10 48.95 4.66
CA GLY A 1001 42.87 50.40 4.68
C GLY A 1001 41.65 50.83 3.85
N LYS A 1002 41.09 52.02 4.14
CA LYS A 1002 39.89 52.53 3.46
C LYS A 1002 40.02 52.57 1.92
N ALA A 1003 41.23 52.83 1.40
CA ALA A 1003 41.52 52.84 -0.03
C ALA A 1003 41.50 51.44 -0.66
N GLU A 1004 41.91 50.41 0.08
CA GLU A 1004 41.92 49.01 -0.37
C GLU A 1004 40.53 48.36 -0.29
N LEU A 1005 39.68 48.86 0.60
CA LEU A 1005 38.31 48.36 0.79
C LEU A 1005 37.33 48.85 -0.29
N GLN A 1006 37.59 50.01 -0.87
CA GLN A 1006 36.67 50.71 -1.77
C GLN A 1006 36.25 49.87 -3.00
N PRO A 1007 37.18 49.19 -3.72
CA PRO A 1007 36.80 48.39 -4.89
C PRO A 1007 35.89 47.21 -4.55
N ALA A 1008 36.08 46.59 -3.38
CA ALA A 1008 35.24 45.49 -2.93
C ALA A 1008 33.83 45.97 -2.51
N LEU A 1009 33.74 47.18 -1.94
CA LEU A 1009 32.47 47.83 -1.64
C LEU A 1009 31.67 48.15 -2.91
N ASP A 1010 32.36 48.66 -3.94
CA ASP A 1010 31.74 49.01 -5.22
C ASP A 1010 31.20 47.75 -5.93
N GLN A 1011 31.95 46.63 -5.88
CA GLN A 1011 31.47 45.33 -6.38
C GLN A 1011 30.22 44.84 -5.64
N LEU A 1012 30.16 45.00 -4.31
CA LEU A 1012 28.99 44.64 -3.53
C LEU A 1012 27.77 45.49 -3.90
N MET A 1013 27.96 46.79 -4.13
CA MET A 1013 26.89 47.69 -4.56
C MET A 1013 26.40 47.38 -5.98
N GLN A 1014 27.32 47.04 -6.89
CA GLN A 1014 26.99 46.61 -8.25
C GLN A 1014 26.17 45.32 -8.25
N ALA A 1015 26.54 44.32 -7.45
CA ALA A 1015 25.80 43.07 -7.31
C ALA A 1015 24.37 43.31 -6.76
N LYS A 1016 24.21 44.22 -5.80
CA LYS A 1016 22.88 44.63 -5.29
C LYS A 1016 22.04 45.34 -6.34
N ALA A 1017 22.65 46.18 -7.18
CA ALA A 1017 21.96 46.86 -8.27
C ALA A 1017 21.48 45.86 -9.34
N GLN A 1018 22.31 44.88 -9.71
CA GLN A 1018 21.93 43.80 -10.63
C GLN A 1018 20.77 42.96 -10.09
N PHE A 1019 20.78 42.67 -8.77
CA PHE A 1019 19.65 42.01 -8.10
C PHE A 1019 18.36 42.80 -8.19
N LYS A 1020 18.41 44.11 -7.94
CA LYS A 1020 17.25 44.99 -8.08
C LYS A 1020 16.75 45.03 -9.54
N GLN A 1021 17.67 45.04 -10.50
CA GLN A 1021 17.32 45.08 -11.92
C GLN A 1021 16.62 43.81 -12.40
N ALA A 1022 17.05 42.62 -11.98
CA ALA A 1022 16.45 41.38 -12.46
C ALA A 1022 15.22 40.93 -11.66
N THR A 1023 15.10 41.30 -10.38
CA THR A 1023 13.99 40.87 -9.52
C THR A 1023 12.95 41.96 -9.25
N GLY A 1024 13.27 43.22 -9.56
CA GLY A 1024 12.46 44.39 -9.20
C GLY A 1024 12.43 44.71 -7.70
N LYS A 1025 13.17 43.99 -6.87
CA LYS A 1025 13.17 44.12 -5.40
C LYS A 1025 14.51 44.62 -4.89
N GLU A 1026 14.48 45.50 -3.88
CA GLU A 1026 15.71 45.87 -3.18
C GLU A 1026 16.22 44.72 -2.32
N TYR A 1027 17.54 44.52 -2.34
CA TYR A 1027 18.20 43.52 -1.52
C TYR A 1027 18.01 43.84 -0.02
N LYS A 1028 17.55 42.84 0.75
CA LYS A 1028 17.55 42.88 2.21
C LYS A 1028 18.42 41.76 2.78
N PRO A 1029 19.14 41.96 3.90
CA PRO A 1029 20.01 40.94 4.48
C PRO A 1029 19.30 39.61 4.78
N GLU A 1030 18.03 39.64 5.20
CA GLU A 1030 17.24 38.42 5.41
C GLU A 1030 17.02 37.59 4.14
N MET A 1031 17.14 38.17 2.94
CA MET A 1031 17.01 37.44 1.68
C MET A 1031 18.21 36.51 1.42
N LEU A 1032 19.31 36.65 2.16
CA LEU A 1032 20.38 35.64 2.12
C LEU A 1032 20.00 34.36 2.89
N LYS A 1033 18.98 34.40 3.77
CA LYS A 1033 18.49 33.21 4.49
C LYS A 1033 17.77 32.23 3.56
N THR A 1034 17.37 32.65 2.36
CA THR A 1034 16.80 31.76 1.35
C THR A 1034 17.88 31.04 0.51
N LEU A 1035 19.17 31.33 0.73
CA LEU A 1035 20.29 30.59 0.12
C LEU A 1035 20.72 29.36 0.95
N THR A 1036 20.36 29.33 2.23
CA THR A 1036 20.53 28.22 3.18
C THR A 1036 19.28 27.38 3.22
#